data_AF-A0A5P9PHF7-F1
#
_entry.id   AF-A0A5P9PHF7-F1
#
_cell.length_a   1.000
_cell.length_b   1.000
_cell.length_c   1.000
_cell.angle_alpha   90.00
_cell.angle_beta   90.00
_cell.angle_gamma   90.00
#
_symmetry.space_group_name_H-M   'P 1'
#
loop_
_entity.id
_entity.type
_entity.pdbx_description
1 polymer ?
#
loop_
_entity_poly.entity_id
_entity_poly.type
_entity_poly.pdbx_seq_one_letter_code
_entity_poly.pdbx_strand_id
1 'polypeptide(L)'
;MALCHFVLASAVGFSLRSGGMTHESMEVPLPKLNLADLKPYLSVILLECAAEDPEVAFDALRRFLRRTALDPGRADEARLLAEVALRPGDLDEDIGAVEGLGVEHVVGIAREVRRVPSWAERDAGFADVLNQLSVAVRRNRLVAVYSTITTDNRISHWIRQEAAPFRLVPAVRLADTFRGDGKMLWLRGVHRPRRTKPDSKALGGMRVQETLNSIEDGTYALSAAKVAYLPEDENALLRDLITVSPANSRVWWKRTSHFAMFLAAVSEVLDTVEKALSAGEDPAPQFSELAVPETELDRVRGAFEVMVRDPEHVHGDPVAADDRDEQAEFVRSAIIAVRGDAASAQAFVDVGRQGAVAGTLVLKPVKNGERVQLDVRYSGEPSAEALAREVKAAIAEEDLVTVYYESGHLFDNGQVVRQNLASSPFPNLLFEDFSGFAIMKEKPNARGDQAIHNAIATNGDDSLFAWVVRRFSTGWLLCDDGAGEIADFLHLTDDGTLTAIHVKAAHHAGPGRRIAVTPFEQVVSQAEKNIRLLDTDLLVDRLSTPRIQAPAAWYAGNRITSAEFVHQLRARVATDRTKVTIVQPHLLRTSYEKARAALGNGESARSRDACALILLDNVLHSTRRTVTALWDDLFVIGCE
;
A
#
# COMPACT_ATOMS: atom_id res chain seq x y z
N MET A 1 11.93 17.65 38.01
CA MET A 1 11.10 17.46 36.79
C MET A 1 11.96 17.84 35.60
N ALA A 2 12.82 16.92 35.20
CA ALA A 2 13.88 17.16 34.23
C ALA A 2 14.11 15.88 33.43
N LEU A 3 14.48 16.08 32.17
CA LEU A 3 15.09 15.14 31.25
C LEU A 3 16.15 14.24 31.94
N CYS A 4 16.40 13.05 31.39
CA CYS A 4 17.73 12.78 30.84
C CYS A 4 17.84 11.46 30.07
N HIS A 5 18.38 11.62 28.86
CA HIS A 5 19.27 10.72 28.14
C HIS A 5 20.25 9.93 29.00
N PHE A 6 20.61 8.73 28.51
CA PHE A 6 21.97 8.16 28.52
C PHE A 6 22.08 7.32 27.24
N VAL A 7 22.78 7.72 26.16
CA VAL A 7 24.23 7.88 25.95
C VAL A 7 25.03 6.64 26.39
N LEU A 8 25.37 5.86 25.36
CA LEU A 8 26.47 4.91 25.30
C LEU A 8 27.79 5.58 25.72
N ALA A 9 28.47 4.98 26.69
CA ALA A 9 29.89 5.21 26.93
C ALA A 9 30.61 3.86 26.94
N SER A 10 31.47 3.69 25.95
CA SER A 10 32.49 2.65 25.88
C SER A 10 33.42 2.73 27.09
N ALA A 11 33.73 1.58 27.70
CA ALA A 11 34.89 1.45 28.58
C ALA A 11 35.65 0.15 28.30
N VAL A 12 36.84 0.37 27.76
CA VAL A 12 38.03 -0.46 27.63
C VAL A 12 38.22 -1.44 28.80
N GLY A 13 38.38 -2.72 28.44
CA GLY A 13 39.44 -3.63 28.87
C GLY A 13 39.82 -3.70 30.36
N PHE A 14 39.45 -4.81 30.99
CA PHE A 14 40.35 -5.51 31.91
C PHE A 14 40.27 -7.02 31.66
N SER A 15 41.37 -7.55 31.13
CA SER A 15 41.66 -8.97 31.01
C SER A 15 42.00 -9.51 32.40
N LEU A 16 41.16 -10.40 32.93
CA LEU A 16 41.57 -11.34 33.98
C LEU A 16 41.47 -12.76 33.42
N ARG A 17 42.63 -13.27 33.00
CA ARG A 17 42.87 -14.70 32.83
C ARG A 17 42.52 -15.39 34.15
N SER A 18 41.50 -16.24 34.14
CA SER A 18 41.35 -17.33 35.11
C SER A 18 41.41 -18.64 34.33
N GLY A 19 42.20 -19.56 34.87
CA GLY A 19 42.75 -20.72 34.18
C GLY A 19 41.71 -21.71 33.68
N GLY A 20 42.08 -22.39 32.60
CA GLY A 20 41.33 -23.51 32.06
C GLY A 20 41.18 -24.63 33.09
N MET A 21 39.94 -25.00 33.33
CA MET A 21 39.55 -26.40 33.38
C MET A 21 38.63 -26.62 32.20
N THR A 22 39.14 -27.30 31.17
CA THR A 22 38.30 -27.95 30.17
C THR A 22 37.52 -29.05 30.90
N HIS A 23 36.36 -28.68 31.46
CA HIS A 23 35.30 -29.64 31.63
C HIS A 23 34.90 -30.06 30.21
N GLU A 24 35.49 -31.16 29.73
CA GLU A 24 34.78 -32.03 28.78
C GLU A 24 33.49 -32.42 29.49
N SER A 25 32.46 -31.60 29.31
CA SER A 25 31.10 -32.00 29.57
C SER A 25 30.85 -33.22 28.70
N MET A 26 30.84 -34.41 29.31
CA MET A 26 30.24 -35.59 28.72
C MET A 26 28.89 -35.17 28.14
N GLU A 27 28.78 -35.07 26.82
CA GLU A 27 27.48 -34.92 26.15
C GLU A 27 26.69 -36.18 26.51
N VAL A 28 25.83 -36.07 27.52
CA VAL A 28 24.84 -37.11 27.80
C VAL A 28 24.05 -37.26 26.50
N PRO A 29 24.04 -38.45 25.88
CA PRO A 29 23.38 -38.64 24.60
C PRO A 29 21.91 -38.25 24.76
N LEU A 30 21.49 -37.31 23.92
CA LEU A 30 20.12 -36.82 23.93
C LEU A 30 19.16 -37.97 23.63
N PRO A 31 18.05 -38.10 24.38
CA PRO A 31 17.00 -39.06 24.04
C PRO A 31 16.56 -38.91 22.58
N LYS A 32 16.29 -40.04 21.92
CA LYS A 32 15.67 -40.04 20.58
C LYS A 32 14.24 -39.53 20.70
N LEU A 33 13.86 -38.56 19.89
CA LEU A 33 12.48 -38.07 19.84
C LEU A 33 11.58 -39.15 19.23
N ASN A 34 10.58 -39.63 19.98
CA ASN A 34 9.56 -40.52 19.42
C ASN A 34 8.60 -39.68 18.54
N LEU A 35 8.62 -39.96 17.24
CA LEU A 35 7.81 -39.25 16.26
C LEU A 35 6.33 -39.64 16.32
N ALA A 36 5.99 -40.86 16.75
CA ALA A 36 4.62 -41.36 16.83
C ALA A 36 3.75 -40.58 17.81
N ASP A 37 4.36 -40.06 18.88
CA ASP A 37 3.70 -39.26 19.91
C ASP A 37 3.32 -37.86 19.41
N LEU A 38 3.88 -37.42 18.28
CA LEU A 38 3.71 -36.07 17.78
C LEU A 38 2.41 -35.94 16.96
N LYS A 39 1.65 -34.88 17.26
CA LYS A 39 0.42 -34.51 16.55
C LYS A 39 0.42 -33.02 16.17
N PRO A 40 1.41 -32.57 15.39
CA PRO A 40 1.55 -31.16 15.04
C PRO A 40 0.36 -30.66 14.22
N TYR A 41 0.12 -29.36 14.24
CA TYR A 41 -0.70 -28.73 13.21
C TYR A 41 0.14 -28.60 11.95
N LEU A 42 -0.45 -28.80 10.77
CA LEU A 42 0.24 -28.44 9.55
C LEU A 42 0.29 -26.91 9.47
N SER A 43 1.43 -26.36 9.83
CA SER A 43 1.74 -24.94 9.69
C SER A 43 3.22 -24.79 9.41
N VAL A 44 3.57 -24.76 8.13
CA VAL A 44 4.94 -24.89 7.67
C VAL A 44 5.35 -23.66 6.88
N ILE A 45 6.59 -23.22 7.10
CA ILE A 45 7.30 -22.30 6.22
C ILE A 45 7.98 -23.14 5.14
N LEU A 46 7.84 -22.74 3.90
CA LEU A 46 8.39 -23.39 2.74
C LEU A 46 9.67 -22.68 2.31
N LEU A 47 10.72 -23.44 2.11
CA LEU A 47 12.03 -22.98 1.69
C LEU A 47 12.43 -23.70 0.42
N GLU A 48 13.13 -23.00 -0.47
CA GLU A 48 13.75 -23.56 -1.66
C GLU A 48 15.26 -23.49 -1.53
N CYS A 49 15.94 -24.62 -1.76
CA CYS A 49 17.39 -24.69 -1.77
C CYS A 49 17.94 -23.88 -2.94
N ALA A 50 18.77 -22.89 -2.64
CA ALA A 50 19.51 -22.10 -3.62
C ALA A 50 20.94 -22.63 -3.85
N ALA A 51 21.46 -23.46 -2.94
CA ALA A 51 22.77 -24.09 -3.09
C ALA A 51 22.77 -25.23 -4.12
N GLU A 52 23.94 -25.55 -4.67
CA GLU A 52 24.10 -26.67 -5.60
C GLU A 52 23.68 -28.01 -4.96
N ASP A 53 24.11 -28.25 -3.70
CA ASP A 53 23.86 -29.47 -2.94
C ASP A 53 22.75 -29.27 -1.87
N PRO A 54 21.57 -29.90 -2.06
CA PRO A 54 20.47 -29.84 -1.09
C PRO A 54 20.74 -30.51 0.25
N GLU A 55 21.63 -31.50 0.32
CA GLU A 55 21.95 -32.19 1.58
C GLU A 55 22.78 -31.28 2.49
N VAL A 56 23.82 -30.66 1.94
CA VAL A 56 24.64 -29.68 2.66
C VAL A 56 23.81 -28.49 3.12
N ALA A 57 22.87 -28.03 2.28
CA ALA A 57 21.93 -26.98 2.65
C ALA A 57 21.06 -27.41 3.84
N PHE A 58 20.49 -28.61 3.80
CA PHE A 58 19.63 -29.13 4.86
C PHE A 58 20.39 -29.32 6.19
N ASP A 59 21.64 -29.76 6.15
CA ASP A 59 22.50 -29.81 7.34
C ASP A 59 22.81 -28.42 7.92
N ALA A 60 22.90 -27.38 7.08
CA ALA A 60 23.00 -26.00 7.57
C ALA A 60 21.72 -25.55 8.28
N LEU A 61 20.54 -25.90 7.75
CA LEU A 61 19.25 -25.65 8.42
C LEU A 61 19.16 -26.38 9.75
N ARG A 62 19.52 -27.67 9.80
CA ARG A 62 19.56 -28.46 11.05
C ARG A 62 20.42 -27.78 12.11
N ARG A 63 21.64 -27.36 11.74
CA ARG A 63 22.53 -26.61 12.65
C ARG A 63 21.93 -25.29 13.12
N PHE A 64 21.25 -24.56 12.25
CA PHE A 64 20.53 -23.35 12.62
C PHE A 64 19.40 -23.61 13.62
N LEU A 65 18.57 -24.64 13.38
CA LEU A 65 17.47 -25.02 14.26
C LEU A 65 17.98 -25.50 15.62
N ARG A 66 19.03 -26.32 15.65
CA ARG A 66 19.66 -26.79 16.92
C ARG A 66 20.24 -25.63 17.72
N ARG A 67 20.98 -24.72 17.09
CA ARG A 67 21.49 -23.50 17.76
C ARG A 67 20.35 -22.66 18.34
N THR A 68 19.26 -22.50 17.60
CA THR A 68 18.10 -21.74 18.07
C THR A 68 17.35 -22.46 19.19
N ALA A 69 17.30 -23.80 19.18
CA ALA A 69 16.70 -24.57 20.26
C ALA A 69 17.46 -24.44 21.58
N LEU A 70 18.78 -24.32 21.53
CA LEU A 70 19.65 -24.10 22.69
C LEU A 70 19.63 -22.66 23.20
N ASP A 71 19.13 -21.70 22.43
CA ASP A 71 19.06 -20.30 22.82
C ASP A 71 17.87 -20.06 23.78
N PRO A 72 18.12 -19.67 25.05
CA PRO A 72 17.07 -19.41 26.02
C PRO A 72 16.27 -18.13 25.70
N GLY A 73 16.84 -17.20 24.93
CA GLY A 73 16.23 -15.90 24.65
C GLY A 73 15.91 -15.14 25.94
N ARG A 74 14.61 -14.91 26.19
CA ARG A 74 14.11 -14.24 27.42
C ARG A 74 13.79 -15.21 28.57
N ALA A 75 13.97 -16.50 28.37
CA ALA A 75 13.72 -17.49 29.40
C ALA A 75 14.89 -17.60 30.37
N ASP A 76 14.63 -18.13 31.57
CA ASP A 76 15.67 -18.38 32.56
C ASP A 76 16.50 -19.61 32.18
N GLU A 77 15.85 -20.62 31.58
CA GLU A 77 16.50 -21.84 31.14
C GLU A 77 15.85 -22.37 29.84
N ALA A 78 16.68 -22.93 28.96
CA ALA A 78 16.23 -23.74 27.84
C ALA A 78 17.06 -25.04 27.78
N ARG A 79 16.37 -26.17 27.69
CA ARG A 79 16.98 -27.50 27.68
C ARG A 79 16.48 -28.29 26.49
N LEU A 80 17.40 -28.86 25.71
CA LEU A 80 17.04 -29.81 24.67
C LEU A 80 16.53 -31.10 25.33
N LEU A 81 15.35 -31.56 24.96
CA LEU A 81 14.76 -32.78 25.50
C LEU A 81 15.09 -33.99 24.64
N ALA A 82 15.00 -33.83 23.32
CA ALA A 82 15.20 -34.91 22.37
C ALA A 82 15.48 -34.37 20.97
N GLU A 83 16.20 -35.16 20.17
CA GLU A 83 16.46 -34.89 18.75
C GLU A 83 16.28 -36.19 17.95
N VAL A 84 15.83 -36.06 16.70
CA VAL A 84 15.84 -37.15 15.71
C VAL A 84 16.23 -36.56 14.36
N ALA A 85 17.04 -37.30 13.60
CA ALA A 85 17.37 -37.00 12.22
C ALA A 85 17.29 -38.30 11.42
N LEU A 86 16.36 -38.37 10.48
CA LEU A 86 16.14 -39.50 9.58
C LEU A 86 16.59 -39.12 8.16
N ARG A 87 17.25 -40.05 7.49
CA ARG A 87 17.79 -39.99 6.14
C ARG A 87 17.14 -41.05 5.23
N PRO A 88 17.36 -40.98 3.91
CA PRO A 88 16.98 -42.05 2.99
C PRO A 88 17.51 -43.41 3.49
N GLY A 89 16.66 -44.43 3.48
CA GLY A 89 16.94 -45.76 4.01
C GLY A 89 16.82 -45.96 5.52
N ASP A 90 16.65 -44.90 6.33
CA ASP A 90 16.43 -45.05 7.78
C ASP A 90 15.03 -45.60 8.08
N LEU A 91 14.95 -46.56 9.00
CA LEU A 91 13.69 -47.11 9.51
C LEU A 91 13.41 -46.56 10.91
N ASP A 92 12.22 -45.99 11.09
CA ASP A 92 11.68 -45.71 12.41
C ASP A 92 10.64 -46.77 12.78
N GLU A 93 10.69 -47.27 14.01
CA GLU A 93 9.88 -48.42 14.46
C GLU A 93 8.37 -48.12 14.39
N ASP A 94 7.98 -46.86 14.58
CA ASP A 94 6.58 -46.48 14.71
C ASP A 94 5.98 -45.85 13.43
N ILE A 95 6.82 -45.24 12.58
CA ILE A 95 6.36 -44.57 11.34
C ILE A 95 6.91 -45.19 10.04
N GLY A 96 7.80 -46.18 10.14
CA GLY A 96 8.40 -46.87 8.99
C GLY A 96 9.50 -46.05 8.28
N ALA A 97 9.74 -46.37 7.01
CA ALA A 97 10.68 -45.63 6.17
C ALA A 97 10.05 -44.32 5.69
N VAL A 98 10.77 -43.20 5.89
CA VAL A 98 10.29 -41.86 5.51
C VAL A 98 10.08 -41.70 3.99
N GLU A 99 10.84 -42.44 3.18
CA GLU A 99 10.69 -42.50 1.71
C GLU A 99 9.31 -43.03 1.29
N GLY A 100 8.73 -43.96 2.06
CA GLY A 100 7.39 -44.48 1.82
C GLY A 100 6.29 -43.43 2.01
N LEU A 101 6.61 -42.30 2.66
CA LEU A 101 5.75 -41.13 2.83
C LEU A 101 6.12 -39.99 1.86
N GLY A 102 7.04 -40.25 0.92
CA GLY A 102 7.47 -39.30 -0.11
C GLY A 102 8.41 -38.20 0.39
N VAL A 103 9.12 -38.41 1.51
CA VAL A 103 10.08 -37.42 2.04
C VAL A 103 11.46 -38.07 2.18
N GLU A 104 12.52 -37.28 1.97
CA GLU A 104 13.89 -37.80 1.98
C GLU A 104 14.55 -37.63 3.34
N HIS A 105 14.33 -36.49 3.99
CA HIS A 105 14.94 -36.21 5.29
C HIS A 105 13.92 -35.63 6.25
N VAL A 106 14.04 -36.02 7.53
CA VAL A 106 13.25 -35.47 8.63
C VAL A 106 14.18 -35.11 9.79
N VAL A 107 14.08 -33.90 10.30
CA VAL A 107 14.73 -33.48 11.55
C VAL A 107 13.64 -33.06 12.53
N GLY A 108 13.64 -33.62 13.72
CA GLY A 108 12.78 -33.24 14.84
C GLY A 108 13.60 -32.82 16.05
N ILE A 109 13.29 -31.66 16.64
CA ILE A 109 13.97 -31.13 17.82
C ILE A 109 12.93 -30.69 18.84
N ALA A 110 12.94 -31.32 20.01
CA ALA A 110 12.09 -30.96 21.14
C ALA A 110 12.91 -30.27 22.24
N ARG A 111 12.37 -29.20 22.82
CA ARG A 111 12.97 -28.50 23.95
C ARG A 111 11.95 -28.15 25.03
N GLU A 112 12.46 -27.97 26.24
CA GLU A 112 11.77 -27.40 27.38
C GLU A 112 12.33 -26.00 27.65
N VAL A 113 11.45 -25.04 27.89
CA VAL A 113 11.82 -23.69 28.30
C VAL A 113 11.16 -23.40 29.64
N ARG A 114 11.94 -22.91 30.61
CA ARG A 114 11.46 -22.53 31.94
C ARG A 114 11.52 -21.03 32.14
N ARG A 115 10.44 -20.46 32.66
CA ARG A 115 10.36 -19.02 32.98
C ARG A 115 9.77 -18.82 34.36
N VAL A 116 10.35 -17.91 35.13
CA VAL A 116 9.68 -17.40 36.33
C VAL A 116 8.47 -16.57 35.88
N PRO A 117 7.26 -16.88 36.37
CA PRO A 117 6.07 -16.08 36.04
C PRO A 117 6.26 -14.62 36.46
N SER A 118 5.80 -13.67 35.64
CA SER A 118 6.03 -12.23 35.91
C SER A 118 5.36 -11.71 37.18
N TRP A 119 4.40 -12.44 37.73
CA TRP A 119 3.71 -12.12 38.98
C TRP A 119 4.34 -12.76 40.23
N ALA A 120 5.30 -13.67 40.06
CA ALA A 120 5.96 -14.38 41.15
C ALA A 120 7.35 -13.80 41.43
N GLU A 121 7.73 -13.77 42.71
CA GLU A 121 9.11 -13.49 43.10
C GLU A 121 10.02 -14.66 42.66
N ARG A 122 11.27 -14.37 42.29
CA ARG A 122 12.19 -15.37 41.69
C ARG A 122 12.50 -16.55 42.61
N ASP A 123 12.36 -16.36 43.91
CA ASP A 123 12.58 -17.34 44.97
C ASP A 123 11.30 -18.06 45.42
N ALA A 124 10.13 -17.69 44.88
CA ALA A 124 8.86 -18.34 45.20
C ALA A 124 8.76 -19.79 44.67
N GLY A 125 9.73 -20.24 43.85
CA GLY A 125 9.82 -21.62 43.36
C GLY A 125 8.84 -21.99 42.24
N PHE A 126 8.08 -21.02 41.72
CA PHE A 126 7.19 -21.22 40.58
C PHE A 126 7.93 -21.08 39.24
N ALA A 127 7.64 -21.98 38.30
CA ALA A 127 8.16 -21.92 36.94
C ALA A 127 7.08 -22.29 35.92
N ASP A 128 6.90 -21.43 34.92
CA ASP A 128 6.17 -21.75 33.69
C ASP A 128 7.07 -22.66 32.84
N VAL A 129 6.60 -23.88 32.58
CA VAL A 129 7.31 -24.86 31.74
C VAL A 129 6.61 -24.95 30.39
N LEU A 130 7.33 -24.61 29.32
CA LEU A 130 6.83 -24.67 27.95
C LEU A 130 7.63 -25.69 27.12
N ASN A 131 6.95 -26.73 26.64
CA ASN A 131 7.51 -27.68 25.68
C ASN A 131 7.31 -27.17 24.25
N GLN A 132 8.37 -27.18 23.46
CA GLN A 132 8.40 -26.65 22.11
C GLN A 132 9.03 -27.65 21.14
N LEU A 133 8.64 -27.56 19.86
CA LEU A 133 9.01 -28.50 18.82
C LEU A 133 9.41 -27.74 17.55
N SER A 134 10.50 -28.17 16.92
CA SER A 134 10.79 -27.89 15.50
C SER A 134 10.82 -29.17 14.71
N VAL A 135 10.21 -29.17 13.54
CA VAL A 135 10.30 -30.24 12.55
C VAL A 135 10.67 -29.63 11.21
N ALA A 136 11.71 -30.15 10.57
CA ALA A 136 12.07 -29.81 9.20
C ALA A 136 11.99 -31.07 8.34
N VAL A 137 11.35 -30.97 7.18
CA VAL A 137 11.13 -32.07 6.25
C VAL A 137 11.65 -31.65 4.88
N ARG A 138 12.54 -32.45 4.27
CA ARG A 138 13.08 -32.21 2.93
C ARG A 138 12.46 -33.16 1.92
N ARG A 139 12.17 -32.62 0.74
CA ARG A 139 11.90 -33.37 -0.47
C ARG A 139 12.54 -32.64 -1.65
N ASN A 140 13.40 -33.31 -2.41
CA ASN A 140 14.18 -32.70 -3.48
C ASN A 140 14.88 -31.42 -2.98
N ARG A 141 14.61 -30.30 -3.67
CA ARG A 141 15.15 -28.97 -3.37
C ARG A 141 14.27 -28.16 -2.42
N LEU A 142 13.12 -28.68 -2.01
CA LEU A 142 12.20 -27.96 -1.13
C LEU A 142 12.26 -28.49 0.30
N VAL A 143 12.03 -27.58 1.25
CA VAL A 143 12.00 -27.88 2.68
C VAL A 143 10.80 -27.24 3.32
N ALA A 144 10.06 -28.01 4.12
CA ALA A 144 9.00 -27.51 4.98
C ALA A 144 9.49 -27.46 6.44
N VAL A 145 9.30 -26.32 7.10
CA VAL A 145 9.69 -26.10 8.51
C VAL A 145 8.47 -25.77 9.35
N TYR A 146 8.11 -26.67 10.26
CA TYR A 146 7.22 -26.39 11.39
C TYR A 146 8.07 -26.01 12.60
N SER A 147 7.78 -24.91 13.29
CA SER A 147 8.51 -24.57 14.51
C SER A 147 7.65 -23.77 15.49
N THR A 148 7.69 -24.17 16.76
CA THR A 148 7.27 -23.34 17.91
C THR A 148 8.47 -22.80 18.69
N ILE A 149 9.69 -23.21 18.32
CA ILE A 149 10.98 -22.77 18.90
C ILE A 149 11.45 -21.47 18.23
N THR A 150 11.44 -21.45 16.90
CA THR A 150 11.97 -20.38 16.07
C THR A 150 10.82 -19.60 15.44
N THR A 151 10.87 -18.28 15.53
CA THR A 151 9.87 -17.42 14.89
C THR A 151 10.11 -17.30 13.38
N ASP A 152 9.04 -17.05 12.63
CA ASP A 152 9.09 -16.75 11.19
C ASP A 152 10.14 -15.65 10.90
N ASN A 153 10.15 -14.57 11.69
CA ASN A 153 11.13 -13.49 11.55
C ASN A 153 12.58 -13.94 11.70
N ARG A 154 12.87 -14.91 12.59
CA ARG A 154 14.23 -15.41 12.80
C ARG A 154 14.68 -16.32 11.67
N ILE A 155 13.77 -17.13 11.12
CA ILE A 155 14.02 -17.92 9.90
C ILE A 155 14.25 -16.99 8.70
N SER A 156 13.36 -16.03 8.48
CA SER A 156 13.49 -15.04 7.41
C SER A 156 14.78 -14.22 7.53
N HIS A 157 15.15 -13.79 8.74
CA HIS A 157 16.41 -13.08 8.96
C HIS A 157 17.62 -13.94 8.64
N TRP A 158 17.63 -15.22 9.05
CA TRP A 158 18.71 -16.14 8.72
C TRP A 158 18.84 -16.34 7.20
N ILE A 159 17.72 -16.53 6.50
CA ILE A 159 17.68 -16.68 5.03
C ILE A 159 18.21 -15.44 4.30
N ARG A 160 17.94 -14.24 4.84
CA ARG A 160 18.39 -12.97 4.23
C ARG A 160 19.88 -12.70 4.40
N GLN A 161 20.59 -13.46 5.23
CA GLN A 161 22.04 -13.35 5.31
C GLN A 161 22.66 -13.97 4.06
N GLU A 162 23.63 -13.29 3.45
CA GLU A 162 24.26 -13.69 2.16
C GLU A 162 24.82 -15.12 2.12
N ALA A 163 24.98 -15.78 3.26
CA ALA A 163 25.52 -17.14 3.39
C ALA A 163 24.47 -18.25 3.60
N ALA A 164 23.16 -17.93 3.63
CA ALA A 164 22.14 -18.97 3.81
C ALA A 164 21.87 -19.72 2.48
N PRO A 165 21.85 -21.06 2.48
CA PRO A 165 21.69 -21.86 1.27
C PRO A 165 20.24 -21.99 0.80
N PHE A 166 19.34 -21.14 1.28
CA PHE A 166 17.90 -21.19 1.01
C PHE A 166 17.37 -19.82 0.57
N ARG A 167 16.25 -19.84 -0.13
CA ARG A 167 15.37 -18.68 -0.36
C ARG A 167 13.93 -19.03 0.02
N LEU A 168 13.12 -18.01 0.25
CA LEU A 168 11.68 -18.17 0.38
C LEU A 168 11.08 -18.53 -1.00
N VAL A 169 9.98 -19.30 -1.00
CA VAL A 169 9.24 -19.58 -2.24
C VAL A 169 8.68 -18.25 -2.77
N PRO A 170 8.82 -17.95 -4.08
CA PRO A 170 8.29 -16.72 -4.67
C PRO A 170 6.80 -16.53 -4.35
N ALA A 171 6.44 -15.37 -3.80
CA ALA A 171 5.08 -15.09 -3.34
C ALA A 171 4.03 -15.23 -4.45
N VAL A 172 4.33 -14.77 -5.67
CA VAL A 172 3.45 -14.91 -6.83
C VAL A 172 3.13 -16.38 -7.13
N ARG A 173 4.14 -17.25 -7.06
CA ARG A 173 3.96 -18.69 -7.30
C ARG A 173 3.15 -19.34 -6.20
N LEU A 174 3.45 -19.02 -4.94
CA LEU A 174 2.77 -19.62 -3.80
C LEU A 174 1.29 -19.16 -3.71
N ALA A 175 0.99 -17.91 -4.05
CA ALA A 175 -0.37 -17.36 -4.01
C ALA A 175 -1.35 -18.13 -4.89
N ASP A 176 -0.89 -18.63 -6.03
CA ASP A 176 -1.71 -19.33 -7.03
C ASP A 176 -1.50 -20.85 -7.03
N THR A 177 -0.73 -21.40 -6.09
CA THR A 177 -0.48 -22.84 -5.99
C THR A 177 -1.74 -23.61 -5.55
N PHE A 178 -2.46 -23.09 -4.55
CA PHE A 178 -3.62 -23.76 -3.96
C PHE A 178 -4.92 -23.07 -4.43
N ARG A 179 -5.46 -23.51 -5.56
CA ARG A 179 -6.60 -22.83 -6.21
C ARG A 179 -7.96 -23.29 -5.69
N GLY A 180 -8.91 -22.35 -5.62
CA GLY A 180 -10.29 -22.64 -5.21
C GLY A 180 -11.05 -21.39 -4.75
N ASP A 181 -12.20 -21.59 -4.10
CA ASP A 181 -13.00 -20.47 -3.59
C ASP A 181 -12.32 -19.84 -2.36
N GLY A 182 -12.01 -18.56 -2.44
CA GLY A 182 -11.51 -17.82 -1.29
C GLY A 182 -12.65 -17.66 -0.28
N LYS A 183 -12.42 -18.13 0.95
CA LYS A 183 -13.37 -18.00 2.06
C LYS A 183 -13.00 -16.87 3.01
N MET A 184 -11.70 -16.56 3.11
CA MET A 184 -11.18 -15.43 3.89
C MET A 184 -9.92 -14.88 3.22
N LEU A 185 -9.82 -13.57 3.05
CA LEU A 185 -8.61 -12.87 2.61
C LEU A 185 -8.16 -11.90 3.70
N TRP A 186 -6.84 -11.83 3.90
CA TRP A 186 -6.18 -10.77 4.64
C TRP A 186 -5.35 -9.97 3.65
N LEU A 187 -5.65 -8.68 3.58
CA LEU A 187 -5.11 -7.76 2.61
C LEU A 187 -4.34 -6.66 3.32
N ARG A 188 -3.21 -6.25 2.73
CA ARG A 188 -2.42 -5.09 3.17
C ARG A 188 -2.50 -4.01 2.12
N GLY A 189 -2.75 -2.77 2.54
CA GLY A 189 -2.68 -1.61 1.66
C GLY A 189 -1.28 -1.47 1.06
N VAL A 190 -1.23 -1.38 -0.26
CA VAL A 190 -0.05 -0.90 -1.00
C VAL A 190 -0.22 0.54 -1.48
N HIS A 191 -1.36 1.13 -1.12
CA HIS A 191 -1.53 2.56 -1.12
C HIS A 191 -0.95 3.13 0.18
N ARG A 192 -0.70 4.42 0.13
CA ARG A 192 -0.30 5.21 1.27
C ARG A 192 -1.38 5.27 2.36
N PRO A 193 -0.99 5.20 3.65
CA PRO A 193 -1.92 5.38 4.76
C PRO A 193 -2.63 6.73 4.75
N ARG A 194 -3.94 6.71 4.96
CA ARG A 194 -4.78 7.92 5.02
C ARG A 194 -6.01 7.70 5.90
N ARG A 195 -6.55 8.78 6.49
CA ARG A 195 -7.70 8.69 7.41
C ARG A 195 -8.98 8.16 6.76
N THR A 196 -9.09 8.30 5.43
CA THR A 196 -10.29 7.93 4.67
C THR A 196 -10.25 6.50 4.09
N LYS A 197 -9.13 5.76 4.22
CA LYS A 197 -9.00 4.40 3.67
C LYS A 197 -8.17 3.51 4.61
N PRO A 198 -8.61 2.27 4.91
CA PRO A 198 -7.91 1.43 5.88
C PRO A 198 -6.63 0.82 5.30
N ASP A 199 -5.56 0.80 6.09
CA ASP A 199 -4.24 0.23 5.73
C ASP A 199 -4.24 -1.30 5.63
N SER A 200 -5.28 -1.95 6.15
CA SER A 200 -5.49 -3.38 6.02
C SER A 200 -6.97 -3.67 5.91
N LYS A 201 -7.31 -4.74 5.17
CA LYS A 201 -8.69 -5.16 4.95
C LYS A 201 -8.77 -6.66 5.12
N ALA A 202 -9.82 -7.13 5.79
CA ALA A 202 -10.11 -8.55 5.92
C ALA A 202 -11.49 -8.81 5.30
N LEU A 203 -11.56 -9.75 4.36
CA LEU A 203 -12.78 -10.08 3.61
C LEU A 203 -13.12 -11.54 3.82
N GLY A 204 -14.36 -11.85 4.19
CA GLY A 204 -14.84 -13.22 4.39
C GLY A 204 -16.18 -13.44 3.70
N GLY A 205 -16.39 -14.65 3.17
CA GLY A 205 -17.63 -14.96 2.45
C GLY A 205 -17.64 -16.37 1.85
N MET A 206 -18.70 -16.66 1.09
CA MET A 206 -18.80 -17.94 0.36
C MET A 206 -17.79 -18.00 -0.78
N ARG A 207 -17.61 -16.91 -1.52
CA ARG A 207 -16.61 -16.79 -2.59
C ARG A 207 -16.18 -15.34 -2.70
N VAL A 208 -15.14 -14.98 -1.96
CA VAL A 208 -14.64 -13.60 -1.83
C VAL A 208 -14.23 -12.99 -3.18
N GLN A 209 -13.83 -13.80 -4.16
CA GLN A 209 -13.52 -13.34 -5.51
C GLN A 209 -14.65 -12.52 -6.14
N GLU A 210 -15.91 -12.87 -5.88
CA GLU A 210 -17.08 -12.17 -6.42
C GLU A 210 -17.35 -10.82 -5.73
N THR A 211 -16.71 -10.57 -4.59
CA THR A 211 -16.86 -9.33 -3.82
C THR A 211 -15.74 -8.33 -4.07
N LEU A 212 -14.64 -8.78 -4.69
CA LEU A 212 -13.50 -7.92 -4.99
C LEU A 212 -13.86 -6.93 -6.10
N ASN A 213 -13.39 -5.70 -5.95
CA ASN A 213 -13.58 -4.65 -6.96
C ASN A 213 -12.24 -3.96 -7.22
N SER A 214 -11.79 -3.94 -8.48
CA SER A 214 -10.49 -3.39 -8.87
C SER A 214 -10.29 -1.91 -8.50
N ILE A 215 -11.36 -1.11 -8.43
CA ILE A 215 -11.29 0.30 -8.01
C ILE A 215 -11.06 0.41 -6.50
N GLU A 216 -11.69 -0.47 -5.71
CA GLU A 216 -11.57 -0.42 -4.25
C GLU A 216 -10.34 -1.15 -3.73
N ASP A 217 -10.17 -2.37 -4.24
CA ASP A 217 -9.26 -3.40 -3.77
C ASP A 217 -7.95 -3.46 -4.58
N GLY A 218 -7.89 -2.81 -5.75
CA GLY A 218 -6.70 -2.74 -6.61
C GLY A 218 -5.51 -2.01 -6.01
N THR A 219 -5.67 -1.42 -4.82
CA THR A 219 -4.59 -0.84 -4.02
C THR A 219 -4.26 -1.66 -2.77
N TYR A 220 -4.69 -2.91 -2.72
CA TYR A 220 -4.33 -3.85 -1.67
C TYR A 220 -3.63 -5.07 -2.27
N ALA A 221 -2.58 -5.54 -1.60
CA ALA A 221 -1.92 -6.80 -1.92
C ALA A 221 -2.36 -7.90 -0.96
N LEU A 222 -2.29 -9.15 -1.45
CA LEU A 222 -2.64 -10.32 -0.66
C LEU A 222 -1.55 -10.61 0.39
N SER A 223 -1.94 -10.56 1.67
CA SER A 223 -1.09 -11.01 2.78
C SER A 223 -1.27 -12.50 3.06
N ALA A 224 -2.54 -12.94 3.09
CA ALA A 224 -2.90 -14.34 3.24
C ALA A 224 -4.30 -14.63 2.68
N ALA A 225 -4.52 -15.86 2.21
CA ALA A 225 -5.81 -16.35 1.76
C ALA A 225 -6.13 -17.69 2.43
N LYS A 226 -7.36 -17.84 2.91
CA LYS A 226 -7.97 -19.13 3.23
C LYS A 226 -8.86 -19.55 2.07
N VAL A 227 -8.49 -20.64 1.42
CA VAL A 227 -9.10 -21.13 0.18
C VAL A 227 -9.74 -22.48 0.45
N ALA A 228 -10.95 -22.69 -0.05
CA ALA A 228 -11.54 -24.02 -0.20
C ALA A 228 -10.90 -24.70 -1.41
N TYR A 229 -9.76 -25.33 -1.15
CA TYR A 229 -8.92 -26.01 -2.11
C TYR A 229 -9.58 -27.29 -2.60
N LEU A 230 -9.65 -27.43 -3.93
CA LEU A 230 -10.11 -28.63 -4.61
C LEU A 230 -8.91 -29.22 -5.35
N PRO A 231 -8.28 -30.29 -4.83
CA PRO A 231 -7.17 -30.94 -5.51
C PRO A 231 -7.63 -31.58 -6.83
N GLU A 232 -6.71 -31.69 -7.79
CA GLU A 232 -6.97 -32.40 -9.05
C GLU A 232 -7.14 -33.91 -8.85
N ASP A 233 -6.45 -34.49 -7.87
CA ASP A 233 -6.55 -35.90 -7.50
C ASP A 233 -7.62 -36.08 -6.40
N GLU A 234 -8.65 -36.88 -6.65
CA GLU A 234 -9.71 -37.19 -5.68
C GLU A 234 -9.19 -37.91 -4.43
N ASN A 235 -8.02 -38.56 -4.52
CA ASN A 235 -7.36 -39.26 -3.41
C ASN A 235 -6.39 -38.37 -2.62
N ALA A 236 -6.18 -37.12 -3.03
CA ALA A 236 -5.32 -36.15 -2.36
C ALA A 236 -5.64 -36.00 -0.87
N LEU A 237 -4.64 -36.04 0.00
CA LEU A 237 -4.83 -35.85 1.44
C LEU A 237 -5.17 -34.39 1.75
N LEU A 238 -4.53 -33.45 1.03
CA LEU A 238 -4.80 -32.02 1.16
C LEU A 238 -6.08 -31.65 0.42
N ARG A 239 -7.09 -31.30 1.19
CA ARG A 239 -8.41 -30.86 0.71
C ARG A 239 -9.06 -29.92 1.72
N ASP A 240 -10.22 -29.39 1.37
CA ASP A 240 -11.01 -28.46 2.18
C ASP A 240 -10.33 -27.09 2.34
N LEU A 241 -10.16 -26.60 3.57
CA LEU A 241 -9.71 -25.25 3.85
C LEU A 241 -8.19 -25.19 4.10
N ILE A 242 -7.46 -24.65 3.13
CA ILE A 242 -6.02 -24.37 3.23
C ILE A 242 -5.82 -22.87 3.38
N THR A 243 -4.93 -22.44 4.27
CA THR A 243 -4.51 -21.05 4.37
C THR A 243 -3.10 -20.90 3.84
N VAL A 244 -2.89 -19.93 2.96
CA VAL A 244 -1.61 -19.61 2.35
C VAL A 244 -1.25 -18.17 2.71
N SER A 245 -0.01 -17.93 3.14
CA SER A 245 0.55 -16.59 3.34
C SER A 245 1.75 -16.39 2.41
N PRO A 246 1.53 -15.85 1.20
CA PRO A 246 2.55 -15.80 0.16
C PRO A 246 3.83 -15.06 0.58
N ALA A 247 3.70 -13.88 1.19
CA ALA A 247 4.84 -13.07 1.62
C ALA A 247 5.71 -13.73 2.71
N ASN A 248 5.11 -14.62 3.51
CA ASN A 248 5.82 -15.36 4.57
C ASN A 248 6.21 -16.78 4.12
N SER A 249 5.99 -17.12 2.85
CA SER A 249 6.22 -18.47 2.31
C SER A 249 5.56 -19.56 3.17
N ARG A 250 4.34 -19.33 3.66
CA ARG A 250 3.71 -20.19 4.67
C ARG A 250 2.45 -20.87 4.15
N VAL A 251 2.28 -22.14 4.52
CA VAL A 251 1.06 -22.91 4.32
C VAL A 251 0.56 -23.43 5.67
N TRP A 252 -0.73 -23.30 5.90
CA TRP A 252 -1.43 -23.82 7.07
C TRP A 252 -2.63 -24.65 6.64
N TRP A 253 -2.84 -25.75 7.35
CA TRP A 253 -4.00 -26.62 7.24
C TRP A 253 -4.45 -27.06 8.65
N LYS A 254 -5.32 -28.06 8.73
CA LYS A 254 -5.88 -28.56 9.99
C LYS A 254 -4.86 -29.34 10.82
N ARG A 255 -5.27 -29.67 12.04
CA ARG A 255 -4.55 -30.58 12.93
C ARG A 255 -4.47 -31.96 12.29
N THR A 256 -3.30 -32.58 12.31
CA THR A 256 -3.14 -33.97 11.88
C THR A 256 -3.34 -34.92 13.06
N SER A 257 -3.92 -36.10 12.81
CA SER A 257 -4.23 -37.08 13.86
C SER A 257 -2.98 -37.81 14.40
N HIS A 258 -1.96 -37.97 13.57
CA HIS A 258 -0.67 -38.59 13.88
C HIS A 258 0.44 -38.06 12.96
N PHE A 259 1.69 -38.32 13.31
CA PHE A 259 2.85 -37.76 12.60
C PHE A 259 3.02 -38.27 11.16
N ALA A 260 2.70 -39.54 10.88
CA ALA A 260 2.74 -40.04 9.49
C ALA A 260 1.77 -39.28 8.56
N MET A 261 0.59 -38.88 9.05
CA MET A 261 -0.35 -38.02 8.29
C MET A 261 0.25 -36.63 8.07
N PHE A 262 0.98 -36.08 9.06
CA PHE A 262 1.69 -34.82 8.90
C PHE A 262 2.76 -34.91 7.82
N LEU A 263 3.60 -35.95 7.81
CA LEU A 263 4.62 -36.14 6.77
C LEU A 263 3.99 -36.30 5.39
N ALA A 264 2.95 -37.13 5.24
CA ALA A 264 2.24 -37.30 3.97
C ALA A 264 1.63 -35.98 3.47
N ALA A 265 1.00 -35.20 4.36
CA ALA A 265 0.42 -33.91 3.99
C ALA A 265 1.49 -32.87 3.63
N VAL A 266 2.62 -32.83 4.35
CA VAL A 266 3.76 -31.97 4.03
C VAL A 266 4.37 -32.37 2.68
N SER A 267 4.52 -33.66 2.43
CA SER A 267 5.00 -34.23 1.17
C SER A 267 4.15 -33.74 -0.01
N GLU A 268 2.81 -33.79 0.13
CA GLU A 268 1.87 -33.30 -0.89
C GLU A 268 1.93 -31.77 -1.07
N VAL A 269 2.14 -30.99 0.02
CA VAL A 269 2.36 -29.54 -0.08
C VAL A 269 3.61 -29.27 -0.92
N LEU A 270 4.72 -29.95 -0.62
CA LEU A 270 5.99 -29.78 -1.33
C LEU A 270 5.86 -30.18 -2.81
N ASP A 271 5.19 -31.28 -3.11
CA ASP A 271 4.91 -31.72 -4.49
C ASP A 271 4.09 -30.70 -5.28
N THR A 272 3.04 -30.15 -4.66
CA THR A 272 2.17 -29.17 -5.31
C THR A 272 2.94 -27.88 -5.61
N VAL A 273 3.79 -27.44 -4.69
CA VAL A 273 4.64 -26.26 -4.85
C VAL A 273 5.74 -26.50 -5.90
N GLU A 274 6.38 -27.67 -5.92
CA GLU A 274 7.39 -28.02 -6.92
C GLU A 274 6.82 -28.00 -8.34
N LYS A 275 5.61 -28.53 -8.53
CA LYS A 275 4.86 -28.44 -9.80
C LYS A 275 4.62 -26.98 -10.20
N ALA A 276 4.18 -26.13 -9.26
CA ALA A 276 3.92 -24.71 -9.52
C ALA A 276 5.19 -23.91 -9.86
N LEU A 277 6.33 -24.24 -9.24
CA LEU A 277 7.62 -23.63 -9.53
C LEU A 277 8.19 -24.06 -10.89
N SER A 278 7.89 -25.29 -11.31
CA SER A 278 8.34 -25.84 -12.60
C SER A 278 7.49 -25.39 -13.79
N ALA A 279 6.36 -24.71 -13.55
CA ALA A 279 5.50 -24.19 -14.61
C ALA A 279 6.20 -23.02 -15.33
N GLY A 280 6.42 -23.13 -16.65
CA GLY A 280 7.20 -22.15 -17.42
C GLY A 280 6.59 -20.75 -17.52
N GLU A 281 5.28 -20.60 -17.30
CA GLU A 281 4.57 -19.32 -17.29
C GLU A 281 4.10 -18.97 -15.88
N ASP A 282 4.04 -17.67 -15.56
CA ASP A 282 3.43 -17.21 -14.31
C ASP A 282 1.92 -17.51 -14.35
N PRO A 283 1.35 -18.12 -13.29
CA PRO A 283 -0.06 -18.45 -13.27
C PRO A 283 -0.93 -17.19 -13.35
N ALA A 284 -2.10 -17.32 -13.97
CA ALA A 284 -3.10 -16.26 -13.91
C ALA A 284 -3.55 -16.08 -12.45
N PRO A 285 -3.47 -14.86 -11.89
CA PRO A 285 -3.74 -14.61 -10.48
C PRO A 285 -5.19 -14.97 -10.13
N GLN A 286 -5.38 -15.75 -9.07
CA GLN A 286 -6.70 -16.12 -8.57
C GLN A 286 -7.51 -14.92 -8.06
N PHE A 287 -6.83 -13.87 -7.60
CA PHE A 287 -7.42 -12.63 -7.10
C PHE A 287 -6.96 -11.48 -7.99
N SER A 288 -7.44 -11.47 -9.24
CA SER A 288 -7.01 -10.54 -10.29
C SER A 288 -7.23 -9.07 -9.93
N GLU A 289 -8.18 -8.77 -9.04
CA GLU A 289 -8.57 -7.42 -8.64
C GLU A 289 -7.57 -6.79 -7.66
N LEU A 290 -6.65 -7.57 -7.09
CA LEU A 290 -5.66 -7.12 -6.11
C LEU A 290 -4.37 -6.62 -6.77
N ALA A 291 -3.65 -5.76 -6.06
CA ALA A 291 -2.29 -5.38 -6.43
C ALA A 291 -1.31 -6.53 -6.22
N VAL A 292 -0.31 -6.64 -7.10
CA VAL A 292 0.75 -7.64 -7.03
C VAL A 292 2.09 -6.95 -6.79
N PRO A 293 2.81 -7.25 -5.69
CA PRO A 293 4.16 -6.74 -5.48
C PRO A 293 5.10 -7.14 -6.62
N GLU A 294 5.90 -6.20 -7.11
CA GLU A 294 6.88 -6.44 -8.16
C GLU A 294 8.29 -6.46 -7.56
N THR A 295 9.03 -7.51 -7.87
CA THR A 295 10.41 -7.69 -7.41
C THR A 295 11.42 -7.59 -8.55
N GLU A 296 11.00 -7.60 -9.81
CA GLU A 296 11.82 -7.46 -11.01
C GLU A 296 11.65 -6.08 -11.62
N LEU A 297 12.56 -5.15 -11.30
CA LEU A 297 12.48 -3.76 -11.75
C LEU A 297 12.62 -3.59 -13.28
N ASP A 298 13.12 -4.60 -14.00
CA ASP A 298 13.23 -4.58 -15.46
C ASP A 298 11.85 -4.60 -16.15
N ARG A 299 10.78 -5.00 -15.44
CA ARG A 299 9.39 -4.94 -15.91
C ARG A 299 8.76 -3.54 -15.78
N VAL A 300 9.45 -2.63 -15.08
CA VAL A 300 8.97 -1.27 -14.80
C VAL A 300 9.45 -0.32 -15.89
N ARG A 301 8.53 0.33 -16.61
CA ARG A 301 8.89 1.21 -17.75
C ARG A 301 7.88 2.32 -18.01
N GLY A 302 8.35 3.43 -18.59
CA GLY A 302 7.50 4.50 -19.10
C GLY A 302 6.86 5.32 -17.98
N ALA A 303 7.65 5.96 -17.12
CA ALA A 303 7.10 6.84 -16.08
C ALA A 303 6.24 7.96 -16.70
N PHE A 304 4.98 8.09 -16.27
CA PHE A 304 4.06 9.06 -16.86
C PHE A 304 3.48 10.09 -15.90
N GLU A 305 3.49 9.81 -14.60
CA GLU A 305 2.95 10.71 -13.58
C GLU A 305 3.79 10.61 -12.31
N VAL A 306 4.00 11.75 -11.64
CA VAL A 306 4.60 11.83 -10.31
C VAL A 306 3.62 12.60 -9.44
N MET A 307 3.04 11.91 -8.47
CA MET A 307 2.15 12.49 -7.49
C MET A 307 2.93 12.85 -6.24
N VAL A 308 2.72 14.06 -5.73
CA VAL A 308 3.29 14.53 -4.48
C VAL A 308 2.30 14.29 -3.35
N ARG A 309 2.83 13.88 -2.22
CA ARG A 309 2.11 13.63 -0.99
C ARG A 309 1.33 14.86 -0.54
N ASP A 310 0.03 14.70 -0.31
CA ASP A 310 -0.78 15.75 0.33
C ASP A 310 -0.18 16.12 1.71
N PRO A 311 0.10 17.42 1.96
CA PRO A 311 0.68 17.94 3.21
C PRO A 311 -0.03 17.42 4.46
N GLU A 312 -1.36 17.51 4.52
CA GLU A 312 -2.13 17.12 5.71
C GLU A 312 -2.14 15.60 5.96
N HIS A 313 -1.56 14.84 5.05
CA HIS A 313 -1.39 13.40 5.18
C HIS A 313 0.08 13.03 5.41
N VAL A 314 1.00 14.00 5.64
CA VAL A 314 2.44 13.75 5.91
C VAL A 314 2.71 13.12 7.28
N HIS A 315 1.67 12.97 8.10
CA HIS A 315 1.79 12.70 9.52
C HIS A 315 2.67 11.50 9.94
N GLY A 316 3.67 11.85 10.75
CA GLY A 316 4.30 11.12 11.85
C GLY A 316 4.24 11.97 13.13
N ASP A 317 5.25 11.89 14.01
CA ASP A 317 5.40 12.61 15.30
C ASP A 317 4.95 14.10 15.23
N PRO A 318 4.07 14.61 16.14
CA PRO A 318 3.46 15.94 16.05
C PRO A 318 4.42 17.14 15.95
N VAL A 319 5.68 16.98 16.36
CA VAL A 319 6.68 18.07 16.37
C VAL A 319 7.33 18.27 15.00
N ALA A 320 7.31 17.27 14.12
CA ALA A 320 7.90 17.32 12.78
C ALA A 320 6.84 17.51 11.66
N ALA A 321 5.59 17.81 12.03
CA ALA A 321 4.47 17.91 11.09
C ALA A 321 4.50 19.20 10.26
N ASP A 322 4.72 20.35 10.89
CA ASP A 322 4.65 21.66 10.21
C ASP A 322 5.73 21.80 9.10
N ASP A 323 6.99 21.45 9.39
CA ASP A 323 8.10 21.51 8.42
C ASP A 323 7.86 20.59 7.21
N ARG A 324 7.22 19.43 7.43
CA ARG A 324 6.94 18.45 6.39
C ARG A 324 5.76 18.84 5.51
N ASP A 325 4.75 19.48 6.07
CA ASP A 325 3.59 19.98 5.33
C ASP A 325 4.03 21.12 4.39
N GLU A 326 4.88 22.03 4.87
CA GLU A 326 5.48 23.08 4.04
C GLU A 326 6.34 22.50 2.91
N GLN A 327 7.16 21.48 3.22
CA GLN A 327 7.99 20.79 2.22
C GLN A 327 7.14 20.10 1.15
N ALA A 328 6.05 19.44 1.53
CA ALA A 328 5.12 18.79 0.60
C ALA A 328 4.44 19.80 -0.32
N GLU A 329 3.95 20.92 0.22
CA GLU A 329 3.35 22.02 -0.54
C GLU A 329 4.36 22.62 -1.52
N PHE A 330 5.58 22.83 -1.04
CA PHE A 330 6.70 23.32 -1.82
C PHE A 330 6.98 22.42 -3.03
N VAL A 331 7.16 21.11 -2.82
CA VAL A 331 7.45 20.15 -3.91
C VAL A 331 6.28 20.08 -4.88
N ARG A 332 5.05 20.05 -4.38
CA ARG A 332 3.83 20.01 -5.20
C ARG A 332 3.76 21.21 -6.14
N SER A 333 4.08 22.41 -5.65
CA SER A 333 4.14 23.62 -6.47
C SER A 333 5.32 23.67 -7.44
N ALA A 334 6.34 22.83 -7.22
CA ALA A 334 7.61 22.89 -7.93
C ALA A 334 7.73 21.90 -9.10
N ILE A 335 6.94 20.82 -9.13
CA ILE A 335 6.96 19.87 -10.24
C ILE A 335 6.21 20.46 -11.44
N ILE A 336 6.90 20.59 -12.58
CA ILE A 336 6.33 21.18 -13.80
C ILE A 336 5.92 20.10 -14.81
N ALA A 337 6.81 19.14 -15.07
CA ALA A 337 6.56 18.11 -16.07
C ALA A 337 7.32 16.81 -15.78
N VAL A 338 6.69 15.69 -16.10
CA VAL A 338 7.30 14.35 -16.03
C VAL A 338 7.53 13.84 -17.46
N ARG A 339 8.65 13.17 -17.72
CA ARG A 339 8.99 12.52 -18.99
C ARG A 339 9.66 11.18 -18.69
N GLY A 340 8.96 10.06 -18.90
CA GLY A 340 9.53 8.73 -18.76
C GLY A 340 10.30 8.25 -19.97
N ASP A 341 11.22 7.32 -19.75
CA ASP A 341 11.81 6.49 -20.78
C ASP A 341 10.90 5.29 -21.07
N ALA A 342 10.53 5.09 -22.34
CA ALA A 342 9.65 3.99 -22.74
C ALA A 342 10.28 2.59 -22.53
N ALA A 343 11.62 2.50 -22.47
CA ALA A 343 12.35 1.25 -22.32
C ALA A 343 12.81 0.96 -20.89
N SER A 344 12.64 1.90 -19.94
CA SER A 344 13.15 1.74 -18.58
C SER A 344 12.32 2.45 -17.52
N ALA A 345 12.58 2.15 -16.25
CA ALA A 345 11.94 2.80 -15.11
C ALA A 345 12.45 4.24 -14.86
N GLN A 346 13.30 4.78 -15.74
CA GLN A 346 13.86 6.12 -15.57
C GLN A 346 12.84 7.21 -15.91
N ALA A 347 12.74 8.21 -15.05
CA ALA A 347 11.92 9.40 -15.27
C ALA A 347 12.78 10.67 -15.22
N PHE A 348 12.49 11.61 -16.11
CA PHE A 348 13.00 12.97 -16.10
C PHE A 348 11.90 13.90 -15.60
N VAL A 349 12.17 14.62 -14.51
CA VAL A 349 11.22 15.55 -13.89
C VAL A 349 11.76 16.95 -14.00
N ASP A 350 11.09 17.78 -14.79
CA ASP A 350 11.40 19.20 -14.91
C ASP A 350 10.79 19.91 -13.69
N VAL A 351 11.64 20.57 -12.90
CA VAL A 351 11.29 21.25 -11.66
C VAL A 351 11.50 22.76 -11.79
N GLY A 352 10.68 23.56 -11.14
CA GLY A 352 10.77 25.02 -11.17
C GLY A 352 9.52 25.69 -10.59
N ARG A 353 9.37 27.00 -10.77
CA ARG A 353 8.25 27.76 -10.18
C ARG A 353 7.62 28.70 -11.21
N GLN A 354 6.30 28.90 -11.10
CA GLN A 354 5.54 29.81 -11.95
C GLN A 354 5.73 29.54 -13.45
N GLY A 355 5.86 28.26 -13.82
CA GLY A 355 6.07 27.82 -15.21
C GLY A 355 7.51 27.96 -15.72
N ALA A 356 8.44 28.53 -14.96
CA ALA A 356 9.86 28.59 -15.33
C ALA A 356 10.61 27.36 -14.82
N VAL A 357 11.34 26.67 -15.70
CA VAL A 357 12.16 25.49 -15.36
C VAL A 357 13.48 25.92 -14.71
N ALA A 358 13.74 25.39 -13.51
CA ALA A 358 14.93 25.62 -12.70
C ALA A 358 15.98 24.51 -12.83
N GLY A 359 15.57 23.32 -13.26
CA GLY A 359 16.44 22.18 -13.51
C GLY A 359 15.64 20.93 -13.86
N THR A 360 16.34 19.87 -14.24
CA THR A 360 15.74 18.56 -14.50
C THR A 360 16.35 17.53 -13.56
N LEU A 361 15.50 16.76 -12.87
CA LEU A 361 15.88 15.63 -12.03
C LEU A 361 15.70 14.31 -12.79
N VAL A 362 16.56 13.34 -12.51
CA VAL A 362 16.44 11.95 -12.93
C VAL A 362 16.02 11.13 -11.73
N LEU A 363 14.89 10.43 -11.84
CA LEU A 363 14.35 9.52 -10.85
C LEU A 363 14.46 8.10 -11.39
N LYS A 364 14.99 7.17 -10.60
CA LYS A 364 15.04 5.75 -10.97
C LYS A 364 14.86 4.85 -9.74
N PRO A 365 13.89 3.92 -9.73
CA PRO A 365 13.79 2.93 -8.67
C PRO A 365 14.99 1.97 -8.72
N VAL A 366 15.62 1.73 -7.57
CA VAL A 366 16.77 0.83 -7.41
C VAL A 366 16.54 -0.10 -6.22
N LYS A 367 16.96 -1.36 -6.32
CA LYS A 367 16.87 -2.31 -5.20
C LYS A 367 17.86 -1.94 -4.10
N ASN A 368 17.38 -1.90 -2.85
CA ASN A 368 18.20 -1.83 -1.65
C ASN A 368 17.69 -2.88 -0.64
N GLY A 369 18.29 -4.08 -0.67
CA GLY A 369 17.75 -5.24 0.04
C GLY A 369 16.36 -5.62 -0.49
N GLU A 370 15.37 -5.69 0.42
CA GLU A 370 13.96 -5.96 0.06
C GLU A 370 13.14 -4.71 -0.29
N ARG A 371 13.68 -3.52 0.02
CA ARG A 371 13.03 -2.26 -0.32
C ARG A 371 13.55 -1.78 -1.68
N VAL A 372 12.74 -0.99 -2.33
CA VAL A 372 13.13 -0.21 -3.50
C VAL A 372 13.37 1.21 -3.02
N GLN A 373 14.45 1.85 -3.43
CA GLN A 373 14.67 3.27 -3.17
C GLN A 373 14.56 4.05 -4.46
N LEU A 374 14.21 5.32 -4.36
CA LEU A 374 14.22 6.22 -5.50
C LEU A 374 15.59 6.92 -5.57
N ASP A 375 16.40 6.53 -6.55
CA ASP A 375 17.66 7.22 -6.85
C ASP A 375 17.33 8.53 -7.58
N VAL A 376 17.65 9.67 -6.94
CA VAL A 376 17.34 11.02 -7.44
C VAL A 376 18.63 11.76 -7.75
N ARG A 377 18.83 12.13 -9.03
CA ARG A 377 20.04 12.81 -9.54
C ARG A 377 19.69 14.03 -10.36
N TYR A 378 20.65 14.92 -10.61
CA TYR A 378 20.48 15.98 -11.60
C TYR A 378 20.72 15.45 -13.02
N SER A 379 19.94 15.94 -13.97
CA SER A 379 20.21 15.82 -15.40
C SER A 379 20.85 17.11 -15.90
N GLY A 380 22.19 17.18 -15.88
CA GLY A 380 22.92 18.40 -16.22
C GLY A 380 22.98 19.42 -15.07
N GLU A 381 23.43 20.64 -15.37
CA GLU A 381 23.53 21.72 -14.38
C GLU A 381 22.20 22.48 -14.23
N PRO A 382 21.67 22.65 -13.01
CA PRO A 382 20.45 23.41 -12.78
C PRO A 382 20.65 24.91 -12.99
N SER A 383 19.69 25.58 -13.64
CA SER A 383 19.69 27.03 -13.84
C SER A 383 19.44 27.81 -12.54
N ALA A 384 18.79 27.18 -11.55
CA ALA A 384 18.64 27.70 -10.19
C ALA A 384 18.93 26.59 -9.17
N GLU A 385 20.22 26.41 -8.86
CA GLU A 385 20.72 25.31 -8.02
C GLU A 385 20.06 25.23 -6.64
N ALA A 386 19.82 26.37 -5.97
CA ALA A 386 19.21 26.38 -4.65
C ALA A 386 17.80 25.74 -4.65
N LEU A 387 16.95 26.15 -5.59
CA LEU A 387 15.59 25.61 -5.76
C LEU A 387 15.65 24.13 -6.17
N ALA A 388 16.48 23.78 -7.15
CA ALA A 388 16.61 22.41 -7.63
C ALA A 388 17.12 21.46 -6.53
N ARG A 389 18.02 21.93 -5.65
CA ARG A 389 18.56 21.16 -4.51
C ARG A 389 17.51 20.89 -3.45
N GLU A 390 16.70 21.88 -3.12
CA GLU A 390 15.62 21.75 -2.14
C GLU A 390 14.57 20.73 -2.63
N VAL A 391 14.13 20.85 -3.89
CA VAL A 391 13.19 19.89 -4.50
C VAL A 391 13.80 18.48 -4.57
N LYS A 392 15.08 18.37 -4.96
CA LYS A 392 15.80 17.08 -5.01
C LYS A 392 15.84 16.41 -3.64
N ALA A 393 16.18 17.16 -2.58
CA ALA A 393 16.26 16.62 -1.23
C ALA A 393 14.91 16.08 -0.76
N ALA A 394 13.83 16.85 -1.02
CA ALA A 394 12.49 16.46 -0.63
C ALA A 394 11.97 15.23 -1.42
N ILE A 395 12.22 15.14 -2.73
CA ILE A 395 11.82 13.97 -3.54
C ILE A 395 12.62 12.71 -3.17
N ALA A 396 13.86 12.87 -2.69
CA ALA A 396 14.68 11.74 -2.26
C ALA A 396 14.19 11.08 -0.96
N GLU A 397 13.28 11.73 -0.21
CA GLU A 397 12.58 11.10 0.91
C GLU A 397 11.53 10.11 0.35
N GLU A 398 11.72 8.81 0.63
CA GLU A 398 10.96 7.69 0.04
C GLU A 398 9.43 7.75 0.24
N ASP A 399 8.94 8.63 1.10
CA ASP A 399 7.54 8.74 1.51
C ASP A 399 6.83 9.99 0.98
N LEU A 400 7.49 10.85 0.17
CA LEU A 400 6.89 12.10 -0.33
C LEU A 400 6.30 11.99 -1.74
N VAL A 401 6.74 11.03 -2.56
CA VAL A 401 6.28 10.91 -3.95
C VAL A 401 5.84 9.50 -4.33
N THR A 402 4.83 9.43 -5.18
CA THR A 402 4.39 8.22 -5.88
C THR A 402 4.68 8.38 -7.37
N VAL A 403 5.32 7.40 -8.01
CA VAL A 403 5.64 7.43 -9.45
C VAL A 403 4.84 6.36 -10.16
N TYR A 404 4.10 6.72 -11.21
CA TYR A 404 3.30 5.79 -12.01
C TYR A 404 3.96 5.50 -13.37
N TYR A 405 3.84 4.25 -13.81
CA TYR A 405 4.52 3.72 -14.98
C TYR A 405 3.53 3.12 -15.99
N GLU A 406 3.79 3.30 -17.29
CA GLU A 406 2.97 2.79 -18.38
C GLU A 406 2.88 1.26 -18.40
N SER A 407 3.84 0.55 -17.78
CA SER A 407 3.74 -0.90 -17.57
C SER A 407 2.74 -1.35 -16.50
N GLY A 408 1.94 -0.43 -15.94
CA GLY A 408 0.94 -0.73 -14.90
C GLY A 408 1.51 -0.82 -13.49
N HIS A 409 2.78 -0.44 -13.33
CA HIS A 409 3.45 -0.40 -12.04
C HIS A 409 3.35 0.99 -11.42
N LEU A 410 3.51 1.05 -10.11
CA LEU A 410 3.85 2.27 -9.39
C LEU A 410 4.96 2.01 -8.39
N PHE A 411 5.72 3.05 -8.09
CA PHE A 411 6.61 3.13 -6.95
C PHE A 411 5.95 3.97 -5.86
N ASP A 412 5.85 3.43 -4.64
CA ASP A 412 5.33 4.12 -3.45
C ASP A 412 5.98 3.56 -2.18
N ASN A 413 6.38 4.45 -1.25
CA ASN A 413 6.89 4.10 0.09
C ASN A 413 7.89 2.93 0.11
N GLY A 414 8.84 2.99 -0.81
CA GLY A 414 9.92 2.02 -0.94
C GLY A 414 9.52 0.64 -1.48
N GLN A 415 8.40 0.55 -2.21
CA GLN A 415 7.93 -0.67 -2.86
C GLN A 415 7.52 -0.37 -4.31
N VAL A 416 7.62 -1.39 -5.17
CA VAL A 416 7.02 -1.35 -6.51
C VAL A 416 5.90 -2.37 -6.56
N VAL A 417 4.74 -1.95 -7.05
CA VAL A 417 3.57 -2.80 -7.15
C VAL A 417 2.91 -2.62 -8.51
N ARG A 418 2.41 -3.72 -9.07
CA ARG A 418 1.54 -3.70 -10.25
C ARG A 418 0.10 -3.57 -9.78
N GLN A 419 -0.55 -2.47 -10.18
CA GLN A 419 -1.98 -2.26 -9.90
C GLN A 419 -2.83 -2.82 -11.03
N ASN A 420 -4.00 -3.35 -10.69
CA ASN A 420 -5.03 -3.65 -11.67
C ASN A 420 -6.06 -2.51 -11.68
N LEU A 421 -5.75 -1.45 -12.42
CA LEU A 421 -6.65 -0.29 -12.53
C LEU A 421 -7.77 -0.56 -13.52
N ALA A 422 -9.01 -0.20 -13.14
CA ALA A 422 -10.16 -0.32 -14.04
C ALA A 422 -10.12 0.73 -15.13
N SER A 423 -10.48 0.38 -16.37
CA SER A 423 -10.58 1.33 -17.48
C SER A 423 -12.00 1.87 -17.71
N SER A 424 -12.90 1.75 -16.73
CA SER A 424 -14.30 2.18 -16.87
C SER A 424 -14.39 3.70 -16.86
N PRO A 425 -15.00 4.34 -17.87
CA PRO A 425 -15.16 5.79 -17.88
C PRO A 425 -15.92 6.31 -16.65
N PHE A 426 -15.47 7.45 -16.11
CA PHE A 426 -16.24 8.18 -15.12
C PHE A 426 -17.57 8.70 -15.71
N PRO A 427 -18.74 8.39 -15.12
CA PRO A 427 -20.03 8.64 -15.76
C PRO A 427 -20.44 10.12 -15.77
N ASN A 428 -20.01 10.90 -14.77
CA ASN A 428 -20.48 12.27 -14.53
C ASN A 428 -19.45 13.32 -14.94
N LEU A 429 -18.72 13.06 -16.04
CA LEU A 429 -17.79 13.99 -16.64
C LEU A 429 -18.51 14.88 -17.65
N LEU A 430 -18.40 16.19 -17.46
CA LEU A 430 -18.93 17.23 -18.33
C LEU A 430 -17.78 18.04 -18.91
N PHE A 431 -17.98 18.61 -20.10
CA PHE A 431 -17.06 19.55 -20.71
C PHE A 431 -17.80 20.85 -21.00
N GLU A 432 -17.23 21.95 -20.55
CA GLU A 432 -17.83 23.28 -20.64
C GLU A 432 -16.86 24.26 -21.32
N ASP A 433 -17.42 25.31 -21.90
CA ASP A 433 -16.67 26.37 -22.54
C ASP A 433 -16.15 27.39 -21.51
N PHE A 434 -14.82 27.55 -21.47
CA PHE A 434 -14.12 28.54 -20.65
C PHE A 434 -13.69 29.78 -21.46
N SER A 435 -14.15 29.93 -22.71
CA SER A 435 -13.85 31.09 -23.54
C SER A 435 -14.24 32.40 -22.84
N GLY A 436 -13.30 33.35 -22.86
CA GLY A 436 -13.40 34.62 -22.15
C GLY A 436 -12.89 34.58 -20.70
N PHE A 437 -12.43 33.42 -20.21
CA PHE A 437 -11.80 33.29 -18.89
C PHE A 437 -10.37 32.74 -18.98
N ALA A 438 -9.51 33.19 -18.08
CA ALA A 438 -8.15 32.73 -17.94
C ALA A 438 -8.10 31.45 -17.08
N ILE A 439 -8.05 30.27 -17.72
CA ILE A 439 -8.11 28.97 -17.03
C ILE A 439 -6.95 28.69 -16.06
N MET A 440 -5.84 29.44 -16.16
CA MET A 440 -4.71 29.39 -15.22
C MET A 440 -4.92 30.29 -13.99
N LYS A 441 -6.00 31.07 -13.97
CA LYS A 441 -6.30 32.05 -12.92
C LYS A 441 -7.54 31.59 -12.16
N GLU A 442 -7.30 30.96 -11.01
CA GLU A 442 -8.36 30.46 -10.12
C GLU A 442 -9.23 31.63 -9.60
N LYS A 443 -8.58 32.64 -9.01
CA LYS A 443 -9.20 33.77 -8.30
C LYS A 443 -8.92 35.11 -8.99
N PRO A 444 -9.73 36.17 -8.75
CA PRO A 444 -9.43 37.52 -9.23
C PRO A 444 -8.06 38.01 -8.74
N ASN A 445 -7.48 38.98 -9.46
CA ASN A 445 -6.19 39.57 -9.07
C ASN A 445 -6.36 40.58 -7.93
N ALA A 446 -6.63 40.07 -6.73
CA ALA A 446 -6.80 40.82 -5.49
C ALA A 446 -6.03 40.11 -4.37
N ARG A 447 -5.61 40.86 -3.34
CA ARG A 447 -4.86 40.33 -2.19
C ARG A 447 -5.67 40.44 -0.91
N GLY A 448 -5.78 39.33 -0.20
CA GLY A 448 -6.57 39.20 1.02
C GLY A 448 -8.00 38.78 0.75
N ASP A 449 -8.53 37.92 1.61
CA ASP A 449 -9.82 37.23 1.43
C ASP A 449 -10.93 38.23 1.10
N GLN A 450 -11.12 39.28 1.92
CA GLN A 450 -12.17 40.26 1.66
C GLN A 450 -12.04 40.97 0.30
N ALA A 451 -10.81 41.28 -0.14
CA ALA A 451 -10.58 41.93 -1.43
C ALA A 451 -10.88 40.97 -2.60
N ILE A 452 -10.59 39.68 -2.44
CA ILE A 452 -10.95 38.63 -3.39
C ILE A 452 -12.47 38.55 -3.51
N HIS A 453 -13.20 38.39 -2.40
CA HIS A 453 -14.66 38.31 -2.41
C HIS A 453 -15.33 39.55 -3.05
N ASN A 454 -14.77 40.74 -2.81
CA ASN A 454 -15.24 41.98 -3.44
C ASN A 454 -15.00 42.02 -4.95
N ALA A 455 -13.92 41.39 -5.44
CA ALA A 455 -13.51 41.42 -6.83
C ALA A 455 -14.18 40.35 -7.72
N ILE A 456 -14.71 39.26 -7.14
CA ILE A 456 -15.30 38.16 -7.93
C ILE A 456 -16.42 38.67 -8.85
N ALA A 457 -16.34 38.35 -10.14
CA ALA A 457 -17.30 38.71 -11.17
C ALA A 457 -17.59 40.23 -11.26
N THR A 458 -16.63 41.07 -10.88
CA THR A 458 -16.68 42.53 -11.06
C THR A 458 -15.45 43.03 -11.80
N ASN A 459 -15.46 44.27 -12.29
CA ASN A 459 -14.28 44.95 -12.84
C ASN A 459 -13.49 44.16 -13.92
N GLY A 460 -14.18 43.40 -14.77
CA GLY A 460 -13.53 42.61 -15.82
C GLY A 460 -12.81 41.36 -15.30
N ASP A 461 -13.22 40.82 -14.14
CA ASP A 461 -12.72 39.55 -13.62
C ASP A 461 -12.95 38.40 -14.62
N ASP A 462 -11.85 37.87 -15.13
CA ASP A 462 -11.74 36.75 -16.06
C ASP A 462 -11.28 35.46 -15.38
N SER A 463 -11.33 35.38 -14.05
CA SER A 463 -10.95 34.18 -13.29
C SER A 463 -11.96 33.04 -13.40
N LEU A 464 -11.57 31.84 -12.97
CA LEU A 464 -12.49 30.71 -12.84
C LEU A 464 -13.61 30.97 -11.83
N PHE A 465 -13.37 31.78 -10.79
CA PHE A 465 -14.41 32.20 -9.86
C PHE A 465 -15.50 33.03 -10.56
N ALA A 466 -15.14 33.91 -11.50
CA ALA A 466 -16.12 34.60 -12.34
C ALA A 466 -16.88 33.64 -13.28
N TRP A 467 -16.20 32.61 -13.80
CA TRP A 467 -16.86 31.55 -14.58
C TRP A 467 -17.91 30.80 -13.74
N VAL A 468 -17.62 30.49 -12.47
CA VAL A 468 -18.59 29.84 -11.56
C VAL A 468 -19.82 30.71 -11.36
N VAL A 469 -19.65 32.01 -11.08
CA VAL A 469 -20.79 32.94 -10.94
C VAL A 469 -21.64 32.99 -12.22
N ARG A 470 -21.00 32.97 -13.40
CA ARG A 470 -21.71 32.92 -14.69
C ARG A 470 -22.46 31.60 -14.89
N ARG A 471 -21.84 30.47 -14.54
CA ARG A 471 -22.38 29.11 -14.79
C ARG A 471 -23.49 28.73 -13.82
N PHE A 472 -23.39 29.18 -12.57
CA PHE A 472 -24.31 28.92 -11.47
C PHE A 472 -25.14 30.16 -11.14
N SER A 473 -25.55 30.90 -12.17
CA SER A 473 -26.26 32.17 -12.03
C SER A 473 -27.73 32.02 -11.63
N THR A 474 -28.28 30.81 -11.60
CA THR A 474 -29.68 30.54 -11.18
C THR A 474 -29.71 30.07 -9.73
N GLY A 475 -30.72 30.44 -8.95
CA GLY A 475 -30.75 30.11 -7.51
C GLY A 475 -29.76 30.95 -6.69
N TRP A 476 -29.27 30.39 -5.60
CA TRP A 476 -28.44 31.05 -4.60
C TRP A 476 -26.99 30.54 -4.68
N LEU A 477 -26.02 31.43 -4.63
CA LEU A 477 -24.60 31.09 -4.67
C LEU A 477 -23.86 31.83 -3.55
N LEU A 478 -23.02 31.14 -2.81
CA LEU A 478 -22.15 31.70 -1.78
C LEU A 478 -20.71 31.28 -2.06
N CYS A 479 -19.79 32.22 -2.05
CA CYS A 479 -18.35 31.95 -2.01
C CYS A 479 -17.95 31.66 -0.56
N ASP A 480 -17.38 30.49 -0.30
CA ASP A 480 -16.90 30.05 1.01
C ASP A 480 -15.36 29.97 1.08
N ASP A 481 -14.69 30.42 0.01
CA ASP A 481 -13.23 30.53 -0.13
C ASP A 481 -12.55 31.18 1.09
N GLY A 482 -11.43 30.60 1.54
CA GLY A 482 -10.57 31.12 2.61
C GLY A 482 -10.21 30.10 3.69
N ALA A 483 -9.50 30.56 4.72
CA ALA A 483 -8.97 29.68 5.77
C ALA A 483 -10.06 28.83 6.45
N GLY A 484 -9.97 27.51 6.30
CA GLY A 484 -10.96 26.55 6.82
C GLY A 484 -12.26 26.49 6.02
N GLU A 485 -12.22 26.71 4.71
CA GLU A 485 -13.39 26.52 3.83
C GLU A 485 -13.90 25.08 3.80
N ILE A 486 -15.19 24.95 3.46
CA ILE A 486 -15.82 23.67 3.14
C ILE A 486 -15.66 23.38 1.65
N ALA A 487 -15.91 24.40 0.82
CA ALA A 487 -15.74 24.38 -0.63
C ALA A 487 -15.44 25.81 -1.11
N ASP A 488 -15.01 26.00 -2.35
CA ASP A 488 -14.83 27.35 -2.91
C ASP A 488 -16.19 28.07 -3.02
N PHE A 489 -17.22 27.33 -3.46
CA PHE A 489 -18.59 27.83 -3.54
C PHE A 489 -19.63 26.80 -3.06
N LEU A 490 -20.74 27.32 -2.54
CA LEU A 490 -21.96 26.58 -2.25
C LEU A 490 -23.08 27.13 -3.11
N HIS A 491 -23.75 26.26 -3.86
CA HIS A 491 -24.85 26.62 -4.76
C HIS A 491 -26.13 25.91 -4.33
N LEU A 492 -27.21 26.66 -4.12
CA LEU A 492 -28.51 26.15 -3.72
C LEU A 492 -29.54 26.52 -4.79
N THR A 493 -30.09 25.53 -5.48
CA THR A 493 -31.15 25.72 -6.46
C THR A 493 -32.53 25.85 -5.80
N ASP A 494 -33.51 26.35 -6.55
CA ASP A 494 -34.88 26.57 -6.05
C ASP A 494 -35.59 25.27 -5.66
N ASP A 495 -35.11 24.10 -6.13
CA ASP A 495 -35.61 22.77 -5.75
C ASP A 495 -34.96 22.20 -4.47
N GLY A 496 -34.13 22.99 -3.77
CA GLY A 496 -33.43 22.59 -2.55
C GLY A 496 -32.10 21.86 -2.78
N THR A 497 -31.71 21.58 -4.02
CA THR A 497 -30.44 20.90 -4.29
C THR A 497 -29.25 21.79 -3.91
N LEU A 498 -28.43 21.33 -2.97
CA LEU A 498 -27.17 21.94 -2.61
C LEU A 498 -26.04 21.33 -3.44
N THR A 499 -25.17 22.16 -4.01
CA THR A 499 -23.95 21.74 -4.71
C THR A 499 -22.75 22.41 -4.07
N ALA A 500 -21.84 21.61 -3.53
CA ALA A 500 -20.52 22.05 -3.11
C ALA A 500 -19.57 22.05 -4.32
N ILE A 501 -19.01 23.21 -4.65
CA ILE A 501 -18.20 23.41 -5.86
C ILE A 501 -16.76 23.66 -5.44
N HIS A 502 -15.86 22.80 -5.92
CA HIS A 502 -14.43 22.94 -5.73
C HIS A 502 -13.77 23.30 -7.06
N VAL A 503 -12.96 24.35 -7.09
CA VAL A 503 -12.39 24.94 -8.29
C VAL A 503 -10.87 24.91 -8.19
N LYS A 504 -10.22 24.45 -9.26
CA LYS A 504 -8.77 24.50 -9.35
C LYS A 504 -8.33 24.93 -10.73
N ALA A 505 -7.37 25.85 -10.78
CA ALA A 505 -6.79 26.31 -12.04
C ALA A 505 -6.07 25.19 -12.80
N ALA A 506 -6.03 25.31 -14.12
CA ALA A 506 -5.17 24.49 -14.95
C ALA A 506 -3.70 24.92 -14.77
N HIS A 507 -2.79 23.95 -14.74
CA HIS A 507 -1.34 24.23 -14.68
C HIS A 507 -0.78 24.83 -15.98
N HIS A 508 -1.47 24.63 -17.11
CA HIS A 508 -1.01 25.07 -18.41
C HIS A 508 -2.21 25.40 -19.31
N ALA A 509 -2.15 26.51 -20.05
CA ALA A 509 -3.24 26.95 -20.93
C ALA A 509 -3.15 26.43 -22.37
N GLY A 510 -2.05 25.75 -22.74
CA GLY A 510 -1.81 25.29 -24.10
C GLY A 510 -2.91 24.36 -24.64
N PRO A 511 -3.24 24.46 -25.94
CA PRO A 511 -4.31 23.67 -26.57
C PRO A 511 -3.94 22.18 -26.76
N GLY A 512 -2.65 21.83 -26.65
CA GLY A 512 -2.17 20.45 -26.68
C GLY A 512 -1.78 19.91 -25.31
N ARG A 513 -2.33 20.48 -24.22
CA ARG A 513 -2.02 20.01 -22.86
C ARG A 513 -2.48 18.56 -22.68
N ARG A 514 -1.61 17.77 -22.05
CA ARG A 514 -1.82 16.34 -21.78
C ARG A 514 -2.77 16.16 -20.60
N ILE A 515 -3.23 14.92 -20.42
CA ILE A 515 -3.96 14.54 -19.22
C ILE A 515 -2.96 14.51 -18.06
N ALA A 516 -3.29 15.20 -16.97
CA ALA A 516 -2.52 15.21 -15.73
C ALA A 516 -3.47 14.91 -14.57
N VAL A 517 -3.08 14.01 -13.68
CA VAL A 517 -3.94 13.53 -12.58
C VAL A 517 -3.69 14.32 -11.30
N THR A 518 -2.46 14.76 -11.07
CA THR A 518 -2.05 15.57 -9.91
C THR A 518 -2.98 16.77 -9.61
N PRO A 519 -3.46 17.56 -10.61
CA PRO A 519 -4.37 18.67 -10.36
C PRO A 519 -5.77 18.24 -9.89
N PHE A 520 -6.19 17.01 -10.22
CA PHE A 520 -7.45 16.43 -9.79
C PHE A 520 -7.34 15.86 -8.38
N GLU A 521 -6.25 15.18 -8.04
CA GLU A 521 -6.01 14.64 -6.69
C GLU A 521 -6.10 15.72 -5.60
N GLN A 522 -5.55 16.91 -5.85
CA GLN A 522 -5.62 18.02 -4.90
C GLN A 522 -7.08 18.41 -4.59
N VAL A 523 -7.88 18.62 -5.62
CA VAL A 523 -9.26 19.09 -5.47
C VAL A 523 -10.19 17.98 -4.97
N VAL A 524 -9.92 16.73 -5.35
CA VAL A 524 -10.57 15.53 -4.83
C VAL A 524 -10.31 15.37 -3.33
N SER A 525 -9.06 15.50 -2.89
CA SER A 525 -8.70 15.35 -1.47
C SER A 525 -9.39 16.41 -0.61
N GLN A 526 -9.46 17.65 -1.10
CA GLN A 526 -10.20 18.73 -0.45
C GLN A 526 -11.70 18.43 -0.36
N ALA A 527 -12.29 17.91 -1.44
CA ALA A 527 -13.70 17.49 -1.45
C ALA A 527 -13.95 16.38 -0.42
N GLU A 528 -13.18 15.29 -0.45
CA GLU A 528 -13.32 14.14 0.46
C GLU A 528 -13.21 14.53 1.94
N LYS A 529 -12.31 15.46 2.27
CA LYS A 529 -12.13 15.96 3.64
C LYS A 529 -13.39 16.64 4.17
N ASN A 530 -14.03 17.45 3.33
CA ASN A 530 -15.09 18.36 3.75
C ASN A 530 -16.50 17.80 3.52
N ILE A 531 -16.67 16.66 2.85
CA ILE A 531 -18.00 16.09 2.58
C ILE A 531 -18.86 15.95 3.84
N ARG A 532 -18.29 15.57 5.00
CA ARG A 532 -19.06 15.40 6.23
C ARG A 532 -19.63 16.72 6.76
N LEU A 533 -19.05 17.84 6.34
CA LEU A 533 -19.48 19.19 6.72
C LEU A 533 -20.61 19.73 5.83
N LEU A 534 -21.04 18.98 4.81
CA LEU A 534 -22.16 19.37 3.92
C LEU A 534 -23.55 19.10 4.50
N ASP A 535 -23.61 18.59 5.73
CA ASP A 535 -24.86 18.50 6.50
C ASP A 535 -25.45 19.90 6.73
N THR A 536 -26.76 20.05 6.50
CA THR A 536 -27.43 21.35 6.53
C THR A 536 -27.25 22.06 7.87
N ASP A 537 -27.36 21.36 9.00
CA ASP A 537 -27.26 21.98 10.32
C ASP A 537 -25.83 22.46 10.58
N LEU A 538 -24.83 21.62 10.24
CA LEU A 538 -23.41 21.99 10.35
C LEU A 538 -23.06 23.19 9.45
N LEU A 539 -23.60 23.24 8.23
CA LEU A 539 -23.40 24.36 7.32
C LEU A 539 -24.06 25.64 7.87
N VAL A 540 -25.29 25.55 8.35
CA VAL A 540 -26.00 26.70 8.93
C VAL A 540 -25.22 27.25 10.11
N ASP A 541 -24.77 26.40 11.04
CA ASP A 541 -24.00 26.83 12.20
C ASP A 541 -22.71 27.53 11.80
N ARG A 542 -21.98 26.96 10.84
CA ARG A 542 -20.70 27.50 10.37
C ARG A 542 -20.85 28.80 9.59
N LEU A 543 -21.87 28.91 8.74
CA LEU A 543 -22.08 30.07 7.87
C LEU A 543 -22.85 31.20 8.56
N SER A 544 -23.53 30.93 9.67
CA SER A 544 -24.22 31.95 10.47
C SER A 544 -23.26 32.96 11.11
N THR A 545 -21.98 32.59 11.28
CA THR A 545 -20.93 33.50 11.72
C THR A 545 -19.88 33.63 10.61
N PRO A 546 -20.03 34.63 9.71
CA PRO A 546 -19.10 34.83 8.61
C PRO A 546 -17.65 34.96 9.08
N ARG A 547 -16.75 34.20 8.44
CA ARG A 547 -15.30 34.25 8.72
C ARG A 547 -14.64 35.55 8.25
N ILE A 548 -15.23 36.15 7.23
CA ILE A 548 -14.87 37.47 6.71
C ILE A 548 -16.06 38.41 6.81
N GLN A 549 -15.80 39.72 6.78
CA GLN A 549 -16.81 40.74 7.04
C GLN A 549 -18.01 40.67 6.08
N ALA A 550 -17.76 40.44 4.79
CA ALA A 550 -18.79 40.38 3.77
C ALA A 550 -18.46 39.29 2.74
N PRO A 551 -18.84 38.02 3.01
CA PRO A 551 -18.71 36.96 2.03
C PRO A 551 -19.55 37.26 0.79
N ALA A 552 -18.90 37.07 -0.35
CA ALA A 552 -19.52 37.16 -1.66
C ALA A 552 -20.69 36.17 -1.82
N ALA A 553 -21.90 36.69 -2.04
CA ALA A 553 -23.09 35.89 -2.33
C ALA A 553 -23.93 36.48 -3.48
N TRP A 554 -24.70 35.62 -4.15
CA TRP A 554 -25.58 35.97 -5.26
C TRP A 554 -26.93 35.24 -5.21
N TYR A 555 -27.96 35.88 -5.74
CA TYR A 555 -29.24 35.27 -6.10
C TYR A 555 -29.61 35.67 -7.53
N ALA A 556 -29.89 34.67 -8.37
CA ALA A 556 -30.20 34.88 -9.79
C ALA A 556 -29.14 35.76 -10.50
N GLY A 557 -27.86 35.59 -10.15
CA GLY A 557 -26.72 36.33 -10.70
C GLY A 557 -26.51 37.73 -10.10
N ASN A 558 -27.41 38.20 -9.25
CA ASN A 558 -27.30 39.51 -8.59
C ASN A 558 -26.67 39.37 -7.21
N ARG A 559 -25.80 40.30 -6.82
CA ARG A 559 -25.15 40.30 -5.50
C ARG A 559 -26.18 40.47 -4.38
N ILE A 560 -26.06 39.65 -3.33
CA ILE A 560 -26.88 39.67 -2.11
C ILE A 560 -25.99 39.55 -0.87
N THR A 561 -26.59 39.57 0.32
CA THR A 561 -25.87 39.26 1.57
C THR A 561 -25.75 37.75 1.80
N SER A 562 -24.68 37.31 2.47
CA SER A 562 -24.54 35.89 2.86
C SER A 562 -25.62 35.43 3.84
N ALA A 563 -26.16 36.34 4.65
CA ALA A 563 -27.26 36.05 5.57
C ALA A 563 -28.54 35.60 4.84
N GLU A 564 -28.80 36.15 3.66
CA GLU A 564 -29.92 35.72 2.80
C GLU A 564 -29.70 34.30 2.27
N PHE A 565 -28.49 33.95 1.85
CA PHE A 565 -28.14 32.57 1.47
C PHE A 565 -28.36 31.61 2.64
N VAL A 566 -27.89 31.95 3.84
CA VAL A 566 -28.05 31.12 5.05
C VAL A 566 -29.53 30.97 5.42
N HIS A 567 -30.35 32.01 5.24
CA HIS A 567 -31.79 31.91 5.46
C HIS A 567 -32.43 30.86 4.55
N GLN A 568 -32.04 30.80 3.28
CA GLN A 568 -32.55 29.81 2.32
C GLN A 568 -32.00 28.42 2.58
N LEU A 569 -30.74 28.32 3.02
CA LEU A 569 -30.16 27.06 3.44
C LEU A 569 -30.95 26.41 4.59
N ARG A 570 -31.46 27.21 5.54
CA ARG A 570 -32.33 26.73 6.64
C ARG A 570 -33.69 26.22 6.16
N ALA A 571 -34.13 26.60 4.96
CA ALA A 571 -35.40 26.16 4.41
C ALA A 571 -35.31 24.75 3.78
N ARG A 572 -34.10 24.19 3.66
CA ARG A 572 -33.90 22.84 3.14
C ARG A 572 -34.52 21.79 4.05
N VAL A 573 -34.96 20.70 3.44
CA VAL A 573 -35.51 19.52 4.12
C VAL A 573 -34.62 18.29 3.91
N ALA A 574 -34.82 17.26 4.73
CA ALA A 574 -33.98 16.05 4.69
C ALA A 574 -34.03 15.27 3.37
N THR A 575 -35.06 15.48 2.53
CA THR A 575 -35.18 14.87 1.21
C THR A 575 -34.46 15.65 0.10
N ASP A 576 -33.97 16.85 0.40
CA ASP A 576 -33.27 17.67 -0.57
C ASP A 576 -31.92 17.06 -0.91
N ARG A 577 -31.53 17.23 -2.17
CA ARG A 577 -30.34 16.61 -2.72
C ARG A 577 -29.09 17.39 -2.34
N THR A 578 -27.97 16.69 -2.16
CA THR A 578 -26.65 17.30 -1.98
C THR A 578 -25.67 16.68 -2.97
N LYS A 579 -24.96 17.49 -3.74
CA LYS A 579 -24.00 17.07 -4.76
C LYS A 579 -22.65 17.74 -4.55
N VAL A 580 -21.61 17.13 -5.10
CA VAL A 580 -20.26 17.73 -5.17
C VAL A 580 -19.91 17.93 -6.63
N THR A 581 -19.36 19.09 -6.98
CA THR A 581 -18.87 19.40 -8.33
C THR A 581 -17.41 19.84 -8.26
N ILE A 582 -16.57 19.23 -9.09
CA ILE A 582 -15.17 19.61 -9.28
C ILE A 582 -15.04 20.35 -10.60
N VAL A 583 -14.49 21.55 -10.59
CA VAL A 583 -14.16 22.35 -11.78
C VAL A 583 -12.66 22.31 -11.97
N GLN A 584 -12.19 21.57 -12.97
CA GLN A 584 -10.78 21.43 -13.28
C GLN A 584 -10.58 21.46 -14.80
N PRO A 585 -10.35 22.66 -15.38
CA PRO A 585 -10.27 22.85 -16.82
C PRO A 585 -9.01 22.25 -17.43
N HIS A 586 -8.09 21.66 -16.66
CA HIS A 586 -6.90 21.01 -17.22
C HIS A 586 -7.24 19.87 -18.20
N LEU A 587 -8.31 19.10 -17.94
CA LEU A 587 -8.74 18.04 -18.84
C LEU A 587 -9.50 18.63 -20.04
N LEU A 588 -8.94 18.46 -21.24
CA LEU A 588 -9.58 18.81 -22.50
C LEU A 588 -10.46 17.67 -23.03
N ARG A 589 -11.61 18.01 -23.63
CA ARG A 589 -12.47 17.03 -24.33
C ARG A 589 -11.69 16.28 -25.40
N THR A 590 -10.94 17.00 -26.22
CA THR A 590 -10.14 16.42 -27.31
C THR A 590 -9.08 15.42 -26.82
N SER A 591 -8.35 15.77 -25.75
CA SER A 591 -7.36 14.86 -25.13
C SER A 591 -8.03 13.65 -24.50
N TYR A 592 -9.18 13.85 -23.83
CA TYR A 592 -10.00 12.78 -23.25
C TYR A 592 -10.47 11.79 -24.32
N GLU A 593 -11.12 12.26 -25.38
CA GLU A 593 -11.65 11.42 -26.45
C GLU A 593 -10.54 10.64 -27.17
N LYS A 594 -9.39 11.28 -27.42
CA LYS A 594 -8.23 10.61 -28.00
C LYS A 594 -7.67 9.50 -27.11
N ALA A 595 -7.54 9.76 -25.81
CA ALA A 595 -7.09 8.77 -24.84
C ALA A 595 -8.09 7.62 -24.70
N ARG A 596 -9.41 7.91 -24.71
CA ARG A 596 -10.47 6.89 -24.73
C ARG A 596 -10.41 6.01 -25.96
N ALA A 597 -10.25 6.59 -27.14
CA ALA A 597 -10.11 5.82 -28.38
C ALA A 597 -8.89 4.90 -28.33
N ALA A 598 -7.76 5.36 -27.77
CA ALA A 598 -6.56 4.54 -27.61
C ALA A 598 -6.80 3.33 -26.68
N LEU A 599 -7.61 3.49 -25.62
CA LEU A 599 -7.98 2.38 -24.73
C LEU A 599 -8.82 1.30 -25.44
N GLY A 600 -9.63 1.68 -26.42
CA GLY A 600 -10.42 0.75 -27.23
C GLY A 600 -9.60 -0.14 -28.17
N ASN A 601 -8.36 0.25 -28.49
CA ASN A 601 -7.50 -0.44 -29.46
C ASN A 601 -6.60 -1.53 -28.82
N GLY A 602 -6.77 -1.84 -27.53
CA GLY A 602 -6.02 -2.89 -26.82
C GLY A 602 -4.72 -2.42 -26.15
N GLU A 603 -4.07 -3.32 -25.40
CA GLU A 603 -2.94 -2.98 -24.51
C GLU A 603 -1.68 -2.49 -25.25
N SER A 604 -1.42 -3.00 -26.46
CA SER A 604 -0.26 -2.65 -27.29
C SER A 604 -0.32 -1.23 -27.86
N ALA A 605 -1.47 -0.56 -27.79
CA ALA A 605 -1.69 0.81 -28.25
C ALA A 605 -1.87 1.81 -27.10
N ARG A 606 -1.69 1.39 -25.83
CA ARG A 606 -1.83 2.28 -24.66
C ARG A 606 -0.80 3.39 -24.70
N SER A 607 -1.27 4.60 -25.03
CA SER A 607 -0.48 5.81 -24.94
C SER A 607 -0.36 6.29 -23.49
N ARG A 608 0.61 7.16 -23.23
CA ARG A 608 0.77 7.85 -21.95
C ARG A 608 -0.53 8.49 -21.44
N ASP A 609 -1.25 9.22 -22.30
CA ASP A 609 -2.51 9.87 -21.93
C ASP A 609 -3.60 8.84 -21.61
N ALA A 610 -3.57 7.66 -22.25
CA ALA A 610 -4.49 6.57 -21.93
C ALA A 610 -4.22 6.00 -20.52
N CYS A 611 -2.96 5.84 -20.13
CA CYS A 611 -2.57 5.44 -18.78
C CYS A 611 -2.95 6.51 -17.74
N ALA A 612 -2.69 7.79 -18.03
CA ALA A 612 -3.10 8.91 -17.18
C ALA A 612 -4.63 8.99 -17.02
N LEU A 613 -5.38 8.69 -18.09
CA LEU A 613 -6.84 8.68 -18.04
C LEU A 613 -7.39 7.52 -17.20
N ILE A 614 -6.83 6.32 -17.32
CA ILE A 614 -7.17 5.19 -16.43
C ILE A 614 -6.95 5.61 -14.97
N LEU A 615 -5.78 6.18 -14.66
CA LEU A 615 -5.48 6.64 -13.31
C LEU A 615 -6.50 7.68 -12.83
N LEU A 616 -6.80 8.68 -13.67
CA LEU A 616 -7.80 9.71 -13.37
C LEU A 616 -9.19 9.11 -13.10
N ASP A 617 -9.67 8.16 -13.90
CA ASP A 617 -10.95 7.50 -13.65
C ASP A 617 -10.99 6.80 -12.30
N ASN A 618 -9.93 6.09 -11.92
CA ASN A 618 -9.89 5.36 -10.66
C ASN A 618 -9.92 6.33 -9.47
N VAL A 619 -9.22 7.47 -9.58
CA VAL A 619 -9.29 8.56 -8.60
C VAL A 619 -10.74 9.06 -8.49
N LEU A 620 -11.36 9.44 -9.61
CA LEU A 620 -12.71 10.00 -9.64
C LEU A 620 -13.79 9.00 -9.18
N HIS A 621 -13.68 7.72 -9.55
CA HIS A 621 -14.60 6.68 -9.07
C HIS A 621 -14.45 6.41 -7.58
N SER A 622 -13.20 6.37 -7.07
CA SER A 622 -12.95 6.26 -5.64
C SER A 622 -13.62 7.40 -4.89
N THR A 623 -13.45 8.63 -5.36
CA THR A 623 -14.03 9.82 -4.73
C THR A 623 -15.53 9.88 -4.85
N ARG A 624 -16.09 9.56 -6.02
CA ARG A 624 -17.54 9.50 -6.18
C ARG A 624 -18.16 8.52 -5.21
N ARG A 625 -17.55 7.36 -5.00
CA ARG A 625 -18.03 6.39 -4.02
C ARG A 625 -18.02 6.95 -2.60
N THR A 626 -16.94 7.62 -2.20
CA THR A 626 -16.84 8.32 -0.92
C THR A 626 -17.94 9.38 -0.77
N VAL A 627 -18.22 10.16 -1.83
CA VAL A 627 -19.30 11.14 -1.88
C VAL A 627 -20.67 10.45 -1.77
N THR A 628 -20.94 9.43 -2.60
CA THR A 628 -22.24 8.74 -2.67
C THR A 628 -22.56 7.93 -1.41
N ALA A 629 -21.57 7.64 -0.57
CA ALA A 629 -21.79 7.03 0.74
C ALA A 629 -22.50 7.96 1.73
N LEU A 630 -22.49 9.28 1.48
CA LEU A 630 -23.12 10.29 2.32
C LEU A 630 -24.12 11.16 1.56
N TRP A 631 -23.89 11.43 0.28
CA TRP A 631 -24.61 12.40 -0.54
C TRP A 631 -25.03 11.81 -1.89
N ASP A 632 -25.64 12.60 -2.78
CA ASP A 632 -26.25 12.09 -4.01
C ASP A 632 -25.22 11.67 -5.07
N ASP A 633 -24.29 12.55 -5.42
CA ASP A 633 -23.36 12.29 -6.51
C ASP A 633 -22.17 13.28 -6.60
N LEU A 634 -21.16 12.88 -7.37
CA LEU A 634 -20.01 13.68 -7.78
C LEU A 634 -20.07 13.98 -9.28
N PHE A 635 -19.86 15.24 -9.65
CA PHE A 635 -19.70 15.72 -11.02
C PHE A 635 -18.32 16.34 -11.23
N VAL A 636 -17.78 16.21 -12.44
CA VAL A 636 -16.50 16.81 -12.83
C VAL A 636 -16.68 17.61 -14.10
N ILE A 637 -16.17 18.83 -14.14
CA ILE A 637 -16.23 19.74 -15.28
C ILE A 637 -14.81 19.97 -15.80
N GLY A 638 -14.55 19.43 -17.01
CA GLY A 638 -13.38 19.72 -17.84
C GLY A 638 -13.66 20.82 -18.86
N CYS A 639 -12.66 21.13 -19.67
CA CYS A 639 -12.70 22.17 -20.72
C CYS A 639 -13.02 21.58 -22.09
N GLU A 640 -13.85 22.29 -22.86
CA GLU A 640 -14.09 22.01 -24.28
C GLU A 640 -12.81 22.00 -25.14
#